data_AF-A0A948YE83-F1
#
_entry.id   AF-A0A948YE83-F1
#
_cell.length_a   1.000
_cell.length_b   1.000
_cell.length_c   1.000
_cell.angle_alpha   90.00
_cell.angle_beta   90.00
_cell.angle_gamma   90.00
#
_symmetry.space_group_name_H-M   'P 1'
#
loop_
_entity.id
_entity.type
_entity.pdbx_description
1 polymer ?
#
loop_
_entity_poly.entity_id
_entity_poly.type
_entity_poly.pdbx_seq_one_letter_code
_entity_poly.pdbx_strand_id
1 'polypeptide(L)'
;MRNLEVWLLYGCLEFFCLSRNRNAPNSFISNFILFKVLNIGLLRIDFKYISYTQHIIALNWVNLSFKSFKGEEMKILLKILTLSFVVLLMGGCSSSTDGSSESFTFVTGQFVDDPVEGLTYECSSGAIDVTGVAGEYTCENGDNVTFSIGGVLIGTVTAEAGIVTPYTFFPNDLDAAINLARLLQSVDTNTSDNVITLDSNLVTLLGVNTDFTSQTFEADVENDLNITLVSIEDAQTQLNETIVSAGEVIPAGANIPVANAGLDQNVHNGDSVTLNGSVSSDADGDSLTYAWSITSKPGSSNATLSDSTVVNPSFTADESGIYVIQLIVNDGSVNSAPDEVNITATFLNAAPVADAGLDQNVNTTDIVELNGSGSTDVDTSDTLTYSWTITTKPTESIATLSDATIINPTFTADLNGTYEVQLIVNDGTIDSAPDTVLITASTANSAPVANAGADQYLAAGSTVGLDGSGSTDANSDSLTYLWSMTSKPSGSNAVLSSTTAVNPTFVADVEGSYVLNLVVNDGTVNSDNTDTVLINSILVAPVSVHNGIGYNGVVSPYTGRIWLDKNLGAVNVCGAYNDTGCYGDYYQWGRGTDGHQLANSATSSVQLTEVNSTSSSFITRVDWVDSATDDTGLVRILNWSKTDGTSVCPVGYRVPTRAEITIETTAQGIADNQSAYYSNFLLLPSSGSRSYSDGSFDSLTYAAQLWLVDVDTAYSSATPYTFSAIVSGAGIYSRAPGQGFNVRCIKSY
;
A
#
# COMPACT_ATOMS: atom_id res chain seq x y z
N MET A 1 37.26 55.30 8.00
CA MET A 1 36.03 55.35 8.83
C MET A 1 35.64 53.88 9.01
N ARG A 2 35.69 53.24 10.19
CA ARG A 2 35.03 53.55 11.49
C ARG A 2 33.53 53.85 11.26
N ASN A 3 32.55 53.17 11.85
CA ASN A 3 32.52 52.11 12.89
C ASN A 3 31.36 51.14 12.56
N LEU A 4 31.34 49.86 13.01
CA LEU A 4 30.82 49.40 14.32
C LEU A 4 29.37 49.89 14.56
N GLU A 5 28.36 49.05 14.74
CA GLU A 5 28.16 48.10 15.86
C GLU A 5 27.11 47.01 15.47
N VAL A 6 27.29 45.72 15.78
CA VAL A 6 27.11 44.99 17.07
C VAL A 6 25.64 44.64 17.40
N TRP A 7 25.25 43.41 17.79
CA TRP A 7 25.83 42.04 17.71
C TRP A 7 24.91 41.06 18.51
N LEU A 8 25.23 39.75 18.49
CA LEU A 8 25.01 38.73 19.57
C LEU A 8 23.56 38.18 19.78
N LEU A 9 23.32 36.92 20.19
CA LEU A 9 24.20 35.77 20.56
C LEU A 9 23.71 34.45 19.90
N TYR A 10 24.58 33.64 19.25
CA TYR A 10 25.15 32.34 19.72
C TYR A 10 24.14 31.22 20.05
N GLY A 11 24.40 29.92 19.87
CA GLY A 11 25.55 29.10 19.46
C GLY A 11 25.13 27.61 19.49
N CYS A 12 25.80 26.61 18.89
CA CYS A 12 27.26 26.36 18.90
C CYS A 12 27.81 25.74 17.60
N LEU A 13 29.10 26.02 17.38
CA LEU A 13 30.05 25.38 16.47
C LEU A 13 30.26 23.88 16.82
N GLU A 14 30.50 22.98 15.85
CA GLU A 14 31.82 22.55 15.31
C GLU A 14 32.80 21.95 16.36
N PHE A 15 33.68 20.96 16.10
CA PHE A 15 34.14 20.26 14.88
C PHE A 15 34.96 18.99 15.25
N PHE A 16 35.61 18.41 14.23
CA PHE A 16 36.86 17.62 14.28
C PHE A 16 36.83 16.15 14.74
N CYS A 17 36.97 15.27 13.75
CA CYS A 17 37.76 14.06 13.89
C CYS A 17 39.26 14.39 13.84
N LEU A 18 40.00 14.23 14.96
CA LEU A 18 41.44 13.89 14.99
C LEU A 18 41.94 13.47 16.40
N SER A 19 41.91 12.15 16.65
CA SER A 19 42.70 11.34 17.60
C SER A 19 43.04 11.82 19.05
N ARG A 20 42.61 10.99 20.04
CA ARG A 20 43.19 10.76 21.41
C ARG A 20 43.12 11.96 22.39
N ASN A 21 42.76 11.84 23.68
CA ASN A 21 42.72 10.68 24.61
C ASN A 21 41.91 10.97 25.91
N ARG A 22 41.12 10.01 26.43
CA ARG A 22 40.66 9.78 27.83
C ARG A 22 39.72 10.75 28.62
N ASN A 23 38.66 10.10 29.15
CA ASN A 23 37.93 10.26 30.43
C ASN A 23 36.71 11.23 30.54
N ALA A 24 35.68 10.74 31.26
CA ALA A 24 34.29 11.25 31.43
C ALA A 24 34.05 11.79 32.89
N PRO A 25 32.82 12.03 33.45
CA PRO A 25 31.43 11.95 32.92
C PRO A 25 30.40 13.06 33.38
N ASN A 26 29.10 12.86 33.03
CA ASN A 26 27.83 13.24 33.72
C ASN A 26 26.95 14.50 33.38
N SER A 27 25.72 14.22 32.86
CA SER A 27 24.35 14.52 33.37
C SER A 27 23.54 15.85 33.17
N PHE A 28 22.36 15.70 32.51
CA PHE A 28 20.95 16.08 32.94
C PHE A 28 20.23 17.44 32.65
N ILE A 29 19.08 17.35 31.92
CA ILE A 29 17.68 17.85 32.17
C ILE A 29 17.10 19.28 31.78
N SER A 30 16.10 19.24 30.87
CA SER A 30 14.71 19.84 30.76
C SER A 30 14.27 21.34 30.61
N ASN A 31 13.49 21.57 29.52
CA ASN A 31 12.10 22.14 29.34
C ASN A 31 11.61 23.62 29.55
N PHE A 32 10.50 23.93 28.80
CA PHE A 32 9.34 24.87 29.00
C PHE A 32 9.32 26.36 28.46
N ILE A 33 8.61 26.57 27.31
CA ILE A 33 7.29 27.28 27.11
C ILE A 33 7.05 28.84 26.99
N LEU A 34 6.22 29.20 25.98
CA LEU A 34 5.18 30.28 25.74
C LEU A 34 5.39 31.83 25.51
N PHE A 35 4.80 32.29 24.37
CA PHE A 35 3.80 33.38 24.10
C PHE A 35 4.09 34.89 23.79
N LYS A 36 3.09 35.46 23.06
CA LYS A 36 2.90 36.77 22.35
C LYS A 36 2.80 38.06 23.21
N VAL A 37 3.10 39.25 22.63
CA VAL A 37 2.45 40.58 22.92
C VAL A 37 2.45 41.57 21.70
N LEU A 38 1.41 42.44 21.67
CA LEU A 38 1.05 43.71 20.95
C LEU A 38 2.16 44.77 20.62
N ASN A 39 1.95 45.97 20.02
CA ASN A 39 1.00 46.68 19.08
C ASN A 39 1.38 48.22 19.05
N ILE A 40 0.70 49.09 18.24
CA ILE A 40 0.72 50.60 18.20
C ILE A 40 1.86 51.27 17.36
N GLY A 41 1.68 52.32 16.52
CA GLY A 41 0.50 53.02 15.96
C GLY A 41 0.75 54.48 15.46
N LEU A 42 -0.07 54.98 14.49
CA LEU A 42 -0.33 56.42 14.10
C LEU A 42 0.76 57.19 13.26
N LEU A 43 0.53 58.21 12.38
CA LEU A 43 -0.60 59.14 12.08
C LEU A 43 -0.45 59.93 10.70
N ARG A 44 -1.54 60.06 9.88
CA ARG A 44 -1.96 61.13 8.87
C ARG A 44 -1.00 61.70 7.74
N ILE A 45 -1.35 61.86 6.43
CA ILE A 45 -2.40 62.66 5.68
C ILE A 45 -1.99 64.16 5.40
N ASP A 46 -2.11 64.83 4.22
CA ASP A 46 -2.95 64.63 3.01
C ASP A 46 -2.55 65.32 1.63
N PHE A 47 -3.25 64.95 0.54
CA PHE A 47 -3.54 65.53 -0.84
C PHE A 47 -2.78 66.69 -1.57
N LYS A 48 -2.58 66.52 -2.91
CA LYS A 48 -3.10 67.43 -3.99
C LYS A 48 -3.12 66.85 -5.43
N TYR A 49 -3.95 67.45 -6.31
CA TYR A 49 -4.40 67.01 -7.66
C TYR A 49 -3.78 67.78 -8.86
N ILE A 50 -4.09 67.36 -10.12
CA ILE A 50 -4.02 68.05 -11.48
C ILE A 50 -3.06 67.35 -12.51
N SER A 51 -3.25 67.29 -13.85
CA SER A 51 -4.36 66.84 -14.75
C SER A 51 -3.95 66.97 -16.26
N TYR A 52 -4.48 66.11 -17.18
CA TYR A 52 -4.43 66.22 -18.69
C TYR A 52 -3.04 66.09 -19.38
N THR A 53 -2.86 65.71 -20.67
CA THR A 53 -3.70 65.67 -21.92
C THR A 53 -3.44 64.45 -22.85
N GLN A 54 -4.39 64.12 -23.73
CA GLN A 54 -4.27 63.19 -24.88
C GLN A 54 -3.47 63.75 -26.08
N HIS A 55 -3.06 62.88 -27.03
CA HIS A 55 -3.07 63.14 -28.50
C HIS A 55 -3.24 61.81 -29.30
N ILE A 56 -3.86 61.90 -30.49
CA ILE A 56 -4.14 60.83 -31.47
C ILE A 56 -3.36 61.14 -32.79
N ILE A 57 -3.38 60.23 -33.78
CA ILE A 57 -2.93 60.34 -35.21
C ILE A 57 -1.55 59.66 -35.44
N ALA A 58 -1.32 58.76 -36.42
CA ALA A 58 -2.15 58.19 -37.49
C ALA A 58 -1.78 56.73 -37.85
N LEU A 59 -2.74 56.01 -38.45
CA LEU A 59 -2.50 54.81 -39.26
C LEU A 59 -1.67 55.11 -40.52
N ASN A 60 -0.91 54.12 -41.00
CA ASN A 60 -0.74 53.97 -42.45
C ASN A 60 -0.59 52.48 -42.84
N TRP A 61 -1.33 52.07 -43.87
CA TRP A 61 -1.31 50.71 -44.42
C TRP A 61 -0.12 50.53 -45.37
N VAL A 62 0.48 49.34 -45.38
CA VAL A 62 1.12 48.79 -46.59
C VAL A 62 0.56 47.40 -46.87
N ASN A 63 -0.27 47.34 -47.90
CA ASN A 63 -0.75 46.12 -48.53
C ASN A 63 0.39 45.46 -49.31
N LEU A 64 0.67 44.16 -49.12
CA LEU A 64 1.54 43.40 -50.02
C LEU A 64 0.96 42.01 -50.34
N SER A 65 -0.10 42.05 -51.15
CA SER A 65 -0.54 41.07 -52.16
C SER A 65 0.15 39.70 -52.13
N PHE A 66 -0.62 38.66 -51.80
CA PHE A 66 -0.37 37.32 -52.30
C PHE A 66 -0.20 37.34 -53.83
N LYS A 67 0.81 36.61 -54.34
CA LYS A 67 0.87 36.19 -55.75
C LYS A 67 1.33 34.74 -55.83
N SER A 68 0.33 33.86 -55.91
CA SER A 68 0.27 32.69 -56.77
C SER A 68 1.60 32.27 -57.44
N PHE A 69 2.16 31.15 -56.97
CA PHE A 69 2.78 30.17 -57.86
C PHE A 69 2.30 28.76 -57.50
N LYS A 70 1.77 28.07 -58.51
CA LYS A 70 1.54 26.62 -58.50
C LYS A 70 2.78 25.95 -59.10
N GLY A 71 3.09 24.72 -58.68
CA GLY A 71 4.07 23.87 -59.35
C GLY A 71 4.89 23.07 -58.34
N GLU A 72 5.18 21.82 -58.70
CA GLU A 72 5.92 20.87 -57.87
C GLU A 72 7.44 21.17 -57.84
N GLU A 73 8.16 20.39 -57.03
CA GLU A 73 9.62 20.28 -56.95
C GLU A 73 10.39 21.39 -56.21
N MET A 74 10.53 21.22 -54.88
CA MET A 74 11.85 20.91 -54.29
C MET A 74 11.70 20.32 -52.87
N LYS A 75 11.78 18.98 -52.78
CA LYS A 75 12.27 18.31 -51.58
C LYS A 75 13.81 18.45 -51.56
N ILE A 76 14.43 18.27 -50.38
CA ILE A 76 15.88 18.32 -50.13
C ILE A 76 16.45 19.75 -49.99
N LEU A 77 16.04 20.48 -48.94
CA LEU A 77 16.90 21.52 -48.31
C LEU A 77 16.52 21.90 -46.86
N LEU A 78 16.09 20.93 -46.03
CA LEU A 78 15.93 21.17 -44.58
C LEU A 78 16.11 19.89 -43.71
N LYS A 79 17.06 19.03 -44.08
CA LYS A 79 17.63 17.98 -43.21
C LYS A 79 19.11 17.81 -43.56
N ILE A 80 19.98 18.56 -42.87
CA ILE A 80 21.43 18.41 -42.64
C ILE A 80 21.92 19.79 -42.18
N LEU A 81 22.00 20.00 -40.87
CA LEU A 81 23.12 20.69 -40.24
C LEU A 81 23.09 20.37 -38.74
N THR A 82 24.18 19.76 -38.30
CA THR A 82 24.26 19.03 -37.03
C THR A 82 24.90 19.86 -35.93
N LEU A 83 24.39 19.64 -34.72
CA LEU A 83 25.14 19.54 -33.47
C LEU A 83 26.68 19.36 -33.65
N SER A 84 27.51 20.21 -33.05
CA SER A 84 28.83 19.83 -32.51
C SER A 84 29.62 20.95 -31.80
N PHE A 85 30.25 20.56 -30.70
CA PHE A 85 31.46 21.10 -30.04
C PHE A 85 31.38 22.31 -29.10
N VAL A 86 32.11 22.16 -27.98
CA VAL A 86 32.26 23.10 -26.84
C VAL A 86 33.76 23.25 -26.51
N VAL A 87 34.14 24.35 -25.86
CA VAL A 87 35.44 24.67 -25.19
C VAL A 87 36.62 25.01 -26.16
N LEU A 88 37.25 26.20 -26.14
CA LEU A 88 38.25 26.66 -25.15
C LEU A 88 38.55 28.20 -25.19
N LEU A 89 38.72 28.77 -23.98
CA LEU A 89 39.58 29.90 -23.54
C LEU A 89 39.50 31.34 -24.10
N MET A 90 39.21 32.26 -23.15
CA MET A 90 39.82 33.58 -22.87
C MET A 90 39.84 34.73 -23.90
N GLY A 91 39.42 35.91 -23.43
CA GLY A 91 39.75 37.21 -24.02
C GLY A 91 38.52 38.11 -24.21
N GLY A 92 38.18 38.93 -23.21
CA GLY A 92 36.97 39.74 -23.27
C GLY A 92 37.12 41.04 -24.07
N CYS A 93 35.99 41.54 -24.58
CA CYS A 93 35.71 42.97 -24.65
C CYS A 93 34.20 43.23 -24.62
N SER A 94 33.84 44.42 -24.14
CA SER A 94 32.48 44.88 -23.93
C SER A 94 31.72 45.17 -25.22
N SER A 95 30.43 44.86 -25.24
CA SER A 95 29.40 45.85 -25.61
C SER A 95 28.03 45.41 -25.09
N SER A 96 27.35 46.34 -24.43
CA SER A 96 26.00 46.19 -23.90
C SER A 96 24.98 46.70 -24.91
N THR A 97 24.02 45.86 -25.29
CA THR A 97 22.79 46.26 -25.97
C THR A 97 21.64 45.50 -25.34
N ASP A 98 20.83 46.18 -24.54
CA ASP A 98 19.61 45.63 -23.96
C ASP A 98 18.59 45.36 -25.07
N GLY A 99 18.43 44.08 -25.41
CA GLY A 99 17.26 43.56 -26.08
C GLY A 99 16.53 42.66 -25.10
N SER A 100 15.40 43.11 -24.56
CA SER A 100 14.54 42.28 -23.72
C SER A 100 13.84 41.24 -24.57
N SER A 101 14.51 40.11 -24.82
CA SER A 101 13.84 38.89 -25.21
C SER A 101 13.06 38.39 -24.00
N GLU A 102 11.74 38.57 -24.02
CA GLU A 102 10.88 37.87 -23.07
C GLU A 102 11.05 36.37 -23.32
N SER A 103 11.46 35.66 -22.27
CA SER A 103 11.81 34.25 -22.34
C SER A 103 10.54 33.43 -22.15
N PHE A 104 9.90 33.02 -23.24
CA PHE A 104 8.78 32.09 -23.19
C PHE A 104 9.22 30.77 -22.54
N THR A 105 8.74 30.53 -21.32
CA THR A 105 8.92 29.27 -20.61
C THR A 105 7.66 28.43 -20.82
N PHE A 106 7.78 27.31 -21.52
CA PHE A 106 6.68 26.35 -21.67
C PHE A 106 6.64 25.40 -20.48
N VAL A 107 5.44 24.92 -20.15
CA VAL A 107 5.20 23.91 -19.12
C VAL A 107 4.31 22.82 -19.71
N THR A 108 4.62 21.57 -19.36
CA THR A 108 3.86 20.38 -19.73
C THR A 108 3.22 19.80 -18.48
N GLY A 109 1.91 19.60 -18.51
CA GLY A 109 1.14 18.86 -17.50
C GLY A 109 0.47 17.65 -18.13
N GLN A 110 -0.29 16.88 -17.35
CA GLN A 110 -1.02 15.69 -17.81
C GLN A 110 -2.50 15.74 -17.40
N PHE A 111 -3.41 15.25 -18.24
CA PHE A 111 -4.80 14.95 -17.84
C PHE A 111 -4.92 13.45 -17.50
N VAL A 112 -5.49 13.13 -16.33
CA VAL A 112 -5.44 11.80 -15.72
C VAL A 112 -6.79 11.36 -15.11
N ASP A 113 -7.32 10.28 -15.67
CA ASP A 113 -8.36 9.33 -15.25
C ASP A 113 -8.00 8.05 -16.02
N ASP A 114 -6.87 7.44 -15.66
CA ASP A 114 -5.83 6.99 -16.62
C ASP A 114 -5.37 8.11 -17.60
N PRO A 115 -4.15 8.06 -18.18
CA PRO A 115 -3.71 9.07 -19.15
C PRO A 115 -4.70 9.20 -20.31
N VAL A 116 -5.33 10.37 -20.48
CA VAL A 116 -6.38 10.56 -21.50
C VAL A 116 -5.77 11.07 -22.80
N GLU A 117 -5.73 10.23 -23.84
CA GLU A 117 -5.31 10.60 -25.20
C GLU A 117 -6.46 11.20 -26.02
N GLY A 118 -6.18 12.29 -26.75
CA GLY A 118 -7.11 12.87 -27.71
C GLY A 118 -8.05 13.94 -27.16
N LEU A 119 -7.90 14.34 -25.90
CA LEU A 119 -8.70 15.39 -25.27
C LEU A 119 -8.26 16.77 -25.79
N THR A 120 -9.20 17.60 -26.27
CA THR A 120 -8.85 18.89 -26.87
C THR A 120 -8.56 19.95 -25.82
N TYR A 121 -7.44 20.67 -25.95
CA TYR A 121 -7.11 21.81 -25.08
C TYR A 121 -6.77 23.10 -25.85
N GLU A 122 -7.16 24.24 -25.27
CA GLU A 122 -6.84 25.59 -25.76
C GLU A 122 -6.12 26.40 -24.67
N CYS A 123 -4.91 26.87 -24.96
CA CYS A 123 -4.10 27.74 -24.11
C CYS A 123 -4.44 29.21 -24.37
N SER A 124 -4.43 30.09 -23.35
CA SER A 124 -4.71 31.53 -23.52
C SER A 124 -3.72 32.29 -24.44
N SER A 125 -2.51 31.76 -24.64
CA SER A 125 -1.53 32.20 -25.65
C SER A 125 -1.96 31.94 -27.10
N GLY A 126 -3.00 31.11 -27.32
CA GLY A 126 -3.57 30.80 -28.63
C GLY A 126 -3.09 29.49 -29.25
N ALA A 127 -2.40 28.63 -28.49
CA ALA A 127 -2.14 27.25 -28.88
C ALA A 127 -3.40 26.38 -28.68
N ILE A 128 -3.73 25.54 -29.65
CA ILE A 128 -4.84 24.58 -29.62
C ILE A 128 -4.29 23.25 -30.12
N ASP A 129 -4.43 22.20 -29.33
CA ASP A 129 -3.98 20.84 -29.69
C ASP A 129 -4.85 19.79 -28.95
N VAL A 130 -4.47 18.51 -29.07
CA VAL A 130 -5.03 17.41 -28.26
C VAL A 130 -3.99 16.82 -27.32
N THR A 131 -4.42 16.23 -26.21
CA THR A 131 -3.54 15.49 -25.30
C THR A 131 -2.93 14.27 -25.98
N GLY A 132 -1.68 13.97 -25.64
CA GLY A 132 -0.98 12.77 -26.14
C GLY A 132 -1.25 11.51 -25.33
N VAL A 133 -0.50 10.45 -25.65
CA VAL A 133 -0.65 9.09 -25.06
C VAL A 133 -0.35 9.02 -23.56
N ALA A 134 0.31 10.03 -22.99
CA ALA A 134 0.53 10.17 -21.56
C ALA A 134 -0.36 11.27 -20.96
N GLY A 135 -1.49 11.59 -21.62
CA GLY A 135 -2.38 12.67 -21.24
C GLY A 135 -1.77 14.06 -21.39
N GLU A 136 -0.63 14.19 -22.06
CA GLU A 136 0.21 15.38 -21.95
C GLU A 136 -0.34 16.58 -22.73
N TYR A 137 -0.34 17.75 -22.10
CA TYR A 137 -0.68 19.05 -22.70
C TYR A 137 0.46 20.03 -22.47
N THR A 138 0.71 20.96 -23.40
CA THR A 138 1.81 21.95 -23.26
C THR A 138 1.34 23.35 -23.62
N CYS A 139 1.49 24.29 -22.69
CA CYS A 139 1.17 25.70 -22.85
C CYS A 139 2.32 26.59 -22.34
N GLU A 140 2.20 27.92 -22.48
CA GLU A 140 3.13 28.84 -21.81
C GLU A 140 2.88 28.81 -20.28
N ASN A 141 3.94 28.97 -19.48
CA ASN A 141 3.85 28.92 -18.02
C ASN A 141 2.86 29.98 -17.50
N GLY A 142 1.80 29.54 -16.81
CA GLY A 142 0.74 30.44 -16.33
C GLY A 142 -0.33 30.80 -17.36
N ASP A 143 -0.37 30.16 -18.53
CA ASP A 143 -1.55 30.17 -19.41
C ASP A 143 -2.78 29.59 -18.68
N ASN A 144 -3.97 30.06 -19.04
CA ASN A 144 -5.19 29.31 -18.78
C ASN A 144 -5.34 28.22 -19.86
N VAL A 145 -5.55 26.97 -19.44
CA VAL A 145 -5.72 25.80 -20.32
C VAL A 145 -7.15 25.31 -20.21
N THR A 146 -7.89 25.38 -21.32
CA THR A 146 -9.31 25.02 -21.36
C THR A 146 -9.49 23.68 -22.05
N PHE A 147 -10.02 22.69 -21.34
CA PHE A 147 -10.20 21.31 -21.83
C PHE A 147 -11.62 21.07 -22.34
N SER A 148 -11.73 20.27 -23.39
CA SER A 148 -13.01 19.87 -23.98
C SER A 148 -12.98 18.48 -24.62
N ILE A 149 -14.11 17.78 -24.53
CA ILE A 149 -14.35 16.46 -25.11
C ILE A 149 -15.44 16.57 -26.18
N GLY A 150 -15.13 16.28 -27.44
CA GLY A 150 -16.12 16.39 -28.54
C GLY A 150 -16.67 17.80 -28.81
N GLY A 151 -16.12 18.84 -28.17
CA GLY A 151 -16.66 20.20 -28.16
C GLY A 151 -17.51 20.54 -26.93
N VAL A 152 -17.75 19.59 -26.01
CA VAL A 152 -18.26 19.84 -24.66
C VAL A 152 -17.14 20.39 -23.80
N LEU A 153 -17.36 21.53 -23.14
CA LEU A 153 -16.42 22.11 -22.19
C LEU A 153 -16.36 21.27 -20.92
N ILE A 154 -15.15 20.84 -20.52
CA ILE A 154 -14.90 20.23 -19.21
C ILE A 154 -14.60 21.32 -18.18
N GLY A 155 -13.66 22.21 -18.49
CA GLY A 155 -13.30 23.33 -17.62
C GLY A 155 -11.95 23.94 -17.98
N THR A 156 -11.45 24.80 -17.09
CA THR A 156 -10.20 25.56 -17.30
C THR A 156 -9.32 25.51 -16.06
N VAL A 157 -8.04 25.21 -16.24
CA VAL A 157 -7.00 25.23 -15.21
C VAL A 157 -5.86 26.19 -15.58
N THR A 158 -4.88 26.38 -14.68
CA THR A 158 -3.63 27.10 -15.02
C THR A 158 -2.58 26.10 -15.48
N ALA A 159 -1.78 26.46 -16.48
CA ALA A 159 -0.69 25.63 -17.00
C ALA A 159 0.43 25.49 -15.96
N GLU A 160 0.52 24.33 -15.33
CA GLU A 160 1.54 23.97 -14.34
C GLU A 160 2.06 22.54 -14.53
N ALA A 161 3.19 22.23 -13.90
CA ALA A 161 3.82 20.91 -13.99
C ALA A 161 3.21 19.99 -12.93
N GLY A 162 2.19 19.23 -13.33
CA GLY A 162 1.44 18.31 -12.48
C GLY A 162 0.37 17.57 -13.27
N ILE A 163 -0.44 16.77 -12.56
CA ILE A 163 -1.63 16.14 -13.14
C ILE A 163 -2.86 17.01 -12.94
N VAL A 164 -3.84 16.82 -13.83
CA VAL A 164 -5.17 17.40 -13.79
C VAL A 164 -6.14 16.24 -13.92
N THR A 165 -7.08 16.10 -13.00
CA THR A 165 -8.03 14.97 -12.96
C THR A 165 -9.46 15.47 -13.05
N PRO A 166 -10.46 14.61 -13.28
CA PRO A 166 -11.87 14.97 -13.15
C PRO A 166 -12.19 15.76 -11.86
N TYR A 167 -11.62 15.36 -10.72
CA TYR A 167 -11.79 16.11 -9.46
C TYR A 167 -11.15 17.51 -9.47
N THR A 168 -10.11 17.76 -10.27
CA THR A 168 -9.53 19.11 -10.42
C THR A 168 -10.53 20.11 -11.00
N PHE A 169 -11.47 19.65 -11.85
CA PHE A 169 -12.52 20.50 -12.43
C PHE A 169 -13.74 20.65 -11.53
N PHE A 170 -14.06 19.62 -10.72
CA PHE A 170 -15.20 19.63 -9.81
C PHE A 170 -14.81 19.45 -8.32
N PRO A 171 -13.93 20.28 -7.75
CA PRO A 171 -13.41 20.12 -6.38
C PRO A 171 -14.44 20.40 -5.27
N ASN A 172 -15.70 20.66 -5.63
CA ASN A 172 -16.82 20.85 -4.70
C ASN A 172 -18.07 20.04 -5.12
N ASP A 173 -17.94 19.15 -6.11
CA ASP A 173 -19.03 18.38 -6.71
C ASP A 173 -18.45 17.05 -7.22
N LEU A 174 -18.20 16.13 -6.28
CA LEU A 174 -17.57 14.84 -6.60
C LEU A 174 -18.44 14.00 -7.54
N ASP A 175 -19.77 14.09 -7.44
CA ASP A 175 -20.71 13.45 -8.37
C ASP A 175 -20.46 13.92 -9.82
N ALA A 176 -20.20 15.20 -10.04
CA ALA A 176 -19.85 15.73 -11.36
C ALA A 176 -18.46 15.28 -11.85
N ALA A 177 -17.48 15.11 -10.95
CA ALA A 177 -16.20 14.49 -11.29
C ALA A 177 -16.36 13.03 -11.70
N ILE A 178 -17.16 12.24 -10.96
CA ILE A 178 -17.44 10.86 -11.32
C ILE A 178 -18.24 10.78 -12.62
N ASN A 179 -19.20 11.68 -12.87
CA ASN A 179 -19.89 11.75 -14.17
C ASN A 179 -18.91 11.98 -15.34
N LEU A 180 -17.91 12.85 -15.18
CA LEU A 180 -16.86 13.03 -16.18
C LEU A 180 -16.01 11.76 -16.34
N ALA A 181 -15.60 11.11 -15.24
CA ALA A 181 -14.80 9.87 -15.30
C ALA A 181 -15.56 8.72 -15.98
N ARG A 182 -16.83 8.52 -15.59
CA ARG A 182 -17.76 7.59 -16.24
C ARG A 182 -17.81 7.83 -17.74
N LEU A 183 -17.92 9.09 -18.21
CA LEU A 183 -17.91 9.39 -19.64
C LEU A 183 -16.58 9.01 -20.29
N LEU A 184 -15.45 9.45 -19.73
CA LEU A 184 -14.11 9.19 -20.28
C LEU A 184 -13.87 7.69 -20.46
N GLN A 185 -14.10 6.91 -19.40
CA GLN A 185 -13.90 5.46 -19.39
C GLN A 185 -14.89 4.71 -20.31
N SER A 186 -16.10 5.26 -20.51
CA SER A 186 -17.12 4.64 -21.38
C SER A 186 -16.94 4.94 -22.87
N VAL A 187 -16.16 5.97 -23.23
CA VAL A 187 -15.81 6.31 -24.63
C VAL A 187 -14.38 5.91 -25.02
N ASP A 188 -13.69 5.21 -24.12
CA ASP A 188 -12.40 4.59 -24.40
C ASP A 188 -12.52 3.52 -25.50
N THR A 189 -11.55 3.51 -26.40
CA THR A 189 -11.44 2.52 -27.48
C THR A 189 -10.65 1.27 -27.10
N ASN A 190 -9.89 1.30 -25.99
CA ASN A 190 -9.02 0.18 -25.61
C ASN A 190 -8.84 0.01 -24.09
N THR A 191 -9.81 -0.64 -23.44
CA THR A 191 -9.84 -0.88 -21.98
C THR A 191 -8.79 -1.89 -21.48
N SER A 192 -7.56 -1.86 -21.99
CA SER A 192 -6.54 -2.91 -21.84
C SER A 192 -5.08 -2.40 -21.83
N ASP A 193 -4.82 -1.11 -22.05
CA ASP A 193 -3.47 -0.53 -22.04
C ASP A 193 -3.23 0.58 -21.02
N ASN A 194 -4.17 0.76 -20.07
CA ASN A 194 -4.13 1.75 -18.98
C ASN A 194 -3.93 3.19 -19.51
N VAL A 195 -4.61 3.51 -20.62
CA VAL A 195 -4.68 4.81 -21.29
C VAL A 195 -6.12 4.94 -21.80
N ILE A 196 -6.78 6.07 -21.58
CA ILE A 196 -8.09 6.33 -22.21
C ILE A 196 -7.84 6.92 -23.59
N THR A 197 -8.02 6.13 -24.64
CA THR A 197 -7.95 6.62 -26.03
C THR A 197 -9.36 6.90 -26.53
N LEU A 198 -9.77 8.18 -26.52
CA LEU A 198 -11.14 8.62 -26.82
C LEU A 198 -11.60 8.27 -28.25
N ASP A 199 -12.76 7.62 -28.41
CA ASP A 199 -13.35 7.42 -29.75
C ASP A 199 -13.83 8.75 -30.34
N SER A 200 -13.01 9.32 -31.22
CA SER A 200 -13.31 10.53 -32.01
C SER A 200 -14.67 10.52 -32.73
N ASN A 201 -15.22 9.37 -33.11
CA ASN A 201 -16.54 9.25 -33.74
C ASN A 201 -17.68 9.30 -32.72
N LEU A 202 -17.43 8.81 -31.50
CA LEU A 202 -18.40 8.78 -30.42
C LEU A 202 -18.48 10.13 -29.72
N VAL A 203 -17.33 10.72 -29.35
CA VAL A 203 -17.31 12.02 -28.67
C VAL A 203 -17.85 13.15 -29.56
N THR A 204 -17.77 13.04 -30.89
CA THR A 204 -18.38 14.03 -31.80
C THR A 204 -19.91 13.92 -31.92
N LEU A 205 -20.53 12.92 -31.29
CA LEU A 205 -21.99 12.81 -31.12
C LEU A 205 -22.48 13.44 -29.81
N LEU A 206 -21.59 13.80 -28.88
CA LEU A 206 -21.96 14.48 -27.63
C LEU A 206 -22.75 15.77 -27.91
N GLY A 207 -23.87 15.94 -27.21
CA GLY A 207 -24.62 17.18 -27.23
C GLY A 207 -23.78 18.34 -26.70
N VAL A 208 -23.75 19.47 -27.42
CA VAL A 208 -23.05 20.72 -27.00
C VAL A 208 -23.57 21.35 -25.68
N ASN A 209 -24.51 20.70 -25.00
CA ASN A 209 -25.05 21.09 -23.70
C ASN A 209 -24.92 19.98 -22.63
N THR A 210 -24.07 18.95 -22.84
CA THR A 210 -23.80 17.94 -21.80
C THR A 210 -23.34 18.63 -20.51
N ASP A 211 -24.03 18.35 -19.42
CA ASP A 211 -23.83 18.99 -18.12
C ASP A 211 -23.53 17.91 -17.08
N PHE A 212 -22.26 17.83 -16.67
CA PHE A 212 -21.77 16.87 -15.68
C PHE A 212 -22.41 17.04 -14.29
N THR A 213 -22.99 18.22 -14.00
CA THR A 213 -23.70 18.50 -12.73
C THR A 213 -25.18 18.10 -12.76
N SER A 214 -25.69 17.62 -13.91
CA SER A 214 -27.10 17.27 -14.06
C SER A 214 -27.44 15.91 -13.43
N GLN A 215 -28.53 15.87 -12.65
CA GLN A 215 -29.12 14.61 -12.17
C GLN A 215 -29.68 13.71 -13.31
N THR A 216 -29.77 14.23 -14.54
CA THR A 216 -30.15 13.45 -15.74
C THR A 216 -28.96 13.05 -16.61
N PHE A 217 -27.72 13.41 -16.22
CA PHE A 217 -26.50 13.21 -16.99
C PHE A 217 -26.40 11.83 -17.66
N GLU A 218 -26.57 10.76 -16.88
CA GLU A 218 -26.50 9.37 -17.36
C GLU A 218 -27.53 9.08 -18.46
N ALA A 219 -28.80 9.42 -18.22
CA ALA A 219 -29.87 9.19 -19.20
C ALA A 219 -29.71 10.04 -20.47
N ASP A 220 -29.16 11.26 -20.34
CA ASP A 220 -28.91 12.15 -21.48
C ASP A 220 -27.72 11.66 -22.33
N VAL A 221 -26.60 11.30 -21.69
CA VAL A 221 -25.38 10.80 -22.35
C VAL A 221 -25.57 9.42 -22.98
N GLU A 222 -26.20 8.48 -22.27
CA GLU A 222 -26.51 7.15 -22.84
C GLU A 222 -27.43 7.25 -24.06
N ASN A 223 -28.37 8.20 -24.07
CA ASN A 223 -29.26 8.45 -25.20
C ASN A 223 -28.53 9.12 -26.38
N ASP A 224 -27.69 10.13 -26.13
CA ASP A 224 -26.97 10.85 -27.19
C ASP A 224 -25.89 9.99 -27.86
N LEU A 225 -25.20 9.15 -27.07
CA LEU A 225 -24.12 8.27 -27.55
C LEU A 225 -24.60 6.86 -27.95
N ASN A 226 -25.77 6.43 -27.49
CA ASN A 226 -26.27 5.05 -27.62
C ASN A 226 -25.25 4.02 -27.05
N ILE A 227 -24.79 4.28 -25.83
CA ILE A 227 -23.92 3.39 -25.03
C ILE A 227 -24.56 3.12 -23.67
N THR A 228 -23.92 2.26 -22.88
CA THR A 228 -24.16 2.16 -21.43
C THR A 228 -22.93 2.71 -20.73
N LEU A 229 -23.11 3.57 -19.73
CA LEU A 229 -21.99 4.10 -18.96
C LEU A 229 -21.44 3.05 -17.98
N VAL A 230 -20.13 3.11 -17.72
CA VAL A 230 -19.47 2.45 -16.57
C VAL A 230 -20.20 2.82 -15.28
N SER A 231 -20.19 1.94 -14.27
CA SER A 231 -20.89 2.22 -13.00
C SER A 231 -20.21 3.35 -12.23
N ILE A 232 -20.94 3.94 -11.27
CA ILE A 232 -20.38 4.99 -10.39
C ILE A 232 -19.22 4.44 -9.57
N GLU A 233 -19.37 3.22 -9.03
CA GLU A 233 -18.38 2.53 -8.20
C GLU A 233 -17.12 2.19 -9.00
N ASP A 234 -17.26 1.54 -10.16
CA ASP A 234 -16.11 1.18 -11.02
C ASP A 234 -15.33 2.44 -11.47
N ALA A 235 -16.05 3.50 -11.88
CA ALA A 235 -15.41 4.71 -12.37
C ALA A 235 -14.69 5.50 -11.28
N GLN A 236 -15.26 5.52 -10.07
CA GLN A 236 -14.64 6.11 -8.89
C GLN A 236 -13.42 5.31 -8.43
N THR A 237 -13.49 3.98 -8.41
CA THR A 237 -12.35 3.11 -8.10
C THR A 237 -11.19 3.34 -9.07
N GLN A 238 -11.44 3.27 -10.39
CA GLN A 238 -10.40 3.48 -11.40
C GLN A 238 -9.74 4.87 -11.28
N LEU A 239 -10.54 5.94 -11.17
CA LEU A 239 -10.04 7.31 -11.01
C LEU A 239 -9.17 7.44 -9.75
N ASN A 240 -9.64 6.90 -8.62
CA ASN A 240 -8.93 6.93 -7.35
C ASN A 240 -7.60 6.15 -7.43
N GLU A 241 -7.59 4.98 -8.07
CA GLU A 241 -6.36 4.20 -8.30
C GLU A 241 -5.34 4.97 -9.15
N THR A 242 -5.75 5.61 -10.25
CA THR A 242 -4.80 6.38 -11.07
C THR A 242 -4.23 7.59 -10.33
N ILE A 243 -5.03 8.28 -9.51
CA ILE A 243 -4.56 9.41 -8.67
C ILE A 243 -3.45 8.97 -7.72
N VAL A 244 -3.68 7.86 -6.99
CA VAL A 244 -2.68 7.28 -6.08
C VAL A 244 -1.45 6.79 -6.86
N SER A 245 -1.65 6.19 -8.04
CA SER A 245 -0.56 5.75 -8.91
C SER A 245 0.29 6.91 -9.45
N ALA A 246 -0.30 8.10 -9.65
CA ALA A 246 0.40 9.32 -10.00
C ALA A 246 1.13 9.98 -8.80
N GLY A 247 0.93 9.46 -7.58
CA GLY A 247 1.54 9.96 -6.35
C GLY A 247 0.80 11.14 -5.72
N GLU A 248 -0.41 11.46 -6.20
CA GLU A 248 -1.28 12.48 -5.62
C GLU A 248 -2.24 11.87 -4.60
N VAL A 249 -2.88 12.73 -3.81
CA VAL A 249 -3.85 12.34 -2.78
C VAL A 249 -5.26 12.41 -3.35
N ILE A 250 -6.06 11.37 -3.11
CA ILE A 250 -7.49 11.37 -3.46
C ILE A 250 -8.18 12.53 -2.71
N PRO A 251 -9.07 13.31 -3.35
CA PRO A 251 -9.78 14.38 -2.66
C PRO A 251 -10.70 13.84 -1.57
N ALA A 252 -10.73 14.53 -0.43
CA ALA A 252 -11.44 14.05 0.75
C ALA A 252 -12.93 13.77 0.50
N GLY A 253 -13.39 12.59 0.93
CA GLY A 253 -14.76 12.13 0.75
C GLY A 253 -15.06 11.36 -0.52
N ALA A 254 -14.06 10.69 -1.10
CA ALA A 254 -14.22 9.91 -2.31
C ALA A 254 -14.54 8.41 -2.06
N ASN A 255 -14.39 7.89 -0.84
CA ASN A 255 -15.00 6.61 -0.45
C ASN A 255 -16.01 6.81 0.70
N ILE A 256 -16.58 5.72 1.22
CA ILE A 256 -17.53 5.76 2.34
C ILE A 256 -16.88 5.13 3.57
N PRO A 257 -16.87 5.80 4.73
CA PRO A 257 -16.20 5.28 5.92
C PRO A 257 -17.02 4.21 6.66
N VAL A 258 -16.39 3.50 7.59
CA VAL A 258 -16.98 2.39 8.37
C VAL A 258 -16.93 2.68 9.87
N ALA A 259 -18.08 2.63 10.55
CA ALA A 259 -18.21 2.81 12.00
C ALA A 259 -17.97 1.50 12.77
N ASN A 260 -17.42 1.63 13.99
CA ASN A 260 -17.36 0.57 14.99
C ASN A 260 -17.63 1.15 16.40
N ALA A 261 -18.67 0.66 17.08
CA ALA A 261 -19.16 1.21 18.35
C ALA A 261 -18.60 0.52 19.62
N GLY A 262 -17.98 -0.65 19.48
CA GLY A 262 -17.40 -1.44 20.58
C GLY A 262 -18.33 -2.50 21.19
N LEU A 263 -17.87 -3.15 22.28
CA LEU A 263 -18.60 -4.20 22.99
C LEU A 263 -19.60 -3.64 24.02
N ASP A 264 -20.66 -4.41 24.27
CA ASP A 264 -21.68 -4.15 25.31
C ASP A 264 -21.05 -4.05 26.72
N GLN A 265 -21.64 -3.23 27.60
CA GLN A 265 -21.08 -2.90 28.93
C GLN A 265 -22.14 -2.89 30.05
N ASN A 266 -21.73 -3.30 31.26
CA ASN A 266 -22.48 -3.08 32.51
C ASN A 266 -21.81 -1.99 33.35
N VAL A 267 -22.58 -1.08 33.97
CA VAL A 267 -22.10 0.09 34.73
C VAL A 267 -23.05 0.49 35.87
N HIS A 268 -22.65 1.42 36.73
CA HIS A 268 -23.57 2.03 37.71
C HIS A 268 -24.40 3.17 37.15
N ASN A 269 -25.50 3.42 37.85
CA ASN A 269 -26.16 4.70 37.85
C ASN A 269 -25.20 5.80 38.32
N GLY A 270 -25.06 6.84 37.50
CA GLY A 270 -24.13 7.93 37.76
C GLY A 270 -22.69 7.65 37.32
N ASP A 271 -22.36 6.44 36.86
CA ASP A 271 -21.04 6.19 36.26
C ASP A 271 -20.89 6.93 34.93
N SER A 272 -19.66 7.34 34.66
CA SER A 272 -19.24 7.88 33.37
C SER A 272 -18.82 6.73 32.46
N VAL A 273 -19.76 6.22 31.67
CA VAL A 273 -19.51 5.27 30.58
C VAL A 273 -18.55 5.91 29.59
N THR A 274 -17.55 5.18 29.10
CA THR A 274 -16.70 5.62 27.98
C THR A 274 -16.93 4.70 26.80
N LEU A 275 -17.29 5.29 25.66
CA LEU A 275 -17.48 4.60 24.40
C LEU A 275 -16.18 4.64 23.61
N ASN A 276 -15.96 3.70 22.69
CA ASN A 276 -14.71 3.61 21.93
C ASN A 276 -14.96 3.44 20.44
N GLY A 277 -14.81 4.55 19.69
CA GLY A 277 -14.95 4.57 18.24
C GLY A 277 -13.64 4.35 17.49
N SER A 278 -12.51 4.15 18.19
CA SER A 278 -11.16 4.24 17.60
C SER A 278 -10.79 3.11 16.62
N VAL A 279 -11.70 2.17 16.37
CA VAL A 279 -11.57 1.07 15.41
C VAL A 279 -12.38 1.36 14.13
N SER A 280 -13.13 2.47 14.09
CA SER A 280 -13.74 3.00 12.87
C SER A 280 -12.65 3.40 11.87
N SER A 281 -12.89 3.18 10.58
CA SER A 281 -11.88 3.34 9.53
C SER A 281 -12.42 3.97 8.26
N ASP A 282 -11.50 4.52 7.48
CA ASP A 282 -11.72 5.11 6.17
C ASP A 282 -10.66 4.58 5.20
N ALA A 283 -10.99 4.45 3.91
CA ALA A 283 -10.13 3.81 2.91
C ALA A 283 -9.08 4.76 2.33
N ASP A 284 -9.44 6.04 2.15
CA ASP A 284 -8.60 7.16 1.70
C ASP A 284 -7.59 7.55 2.80
N GLY A 285 -7.94 7.23 4.06
CA GLY A 285 -7.24 7.69 5.25
C GLY A 285 -7.71 9.07 5.72
N ASP A 286 -8.92 9.47 5.33
CA ASP A 286 -9.50 10.74 5.71
C ASP A 286 -9.72 10.86 7.22
N SER A 287 -9.75 12.11 7.69
CA SER A 287 -9.87 12.42 9.11
C SER A 287 -11.32 12.30 9.57
N LEU A 288 -11.70 11.10 10.00
CA LEU A 288 -13.03 10.82 10.54
C LEU A 288 -13.47 11.81 11.64
N THR A 289 -14.63 12.40 11.41
CA THR A 289 -15.51 12.99 12.42
C THR A 289 -16.52 11.94 12.88
N TYR A 290 -16.96 12.05 14.13
CA TYR A 290 -17.82 11.06 14.78
C TYR A 290 -19.20 11.68 15.03
N ALA A 291 -20.24 10.86 14.95
CA ALA A 291 -21.62 11.25 15.20
C ALA A 291 -22.28 10.19 16.08
N TRP A 292 -22.01 10.26 17.38
CA TRP A 292 -22.61 9.40 18.38
C TRP A 292 -24.01 9.88 18.76
N SER A 293 -24.95 8.94 18.94
CA SER A 293 -26.28 9.25 19.44
C SER A 293 -26.79 8.18 20.42
N ILE A 294 -27.61 8.58 21.38
CA ILE A 294 -28.33 7.65 22.26
C ILE A 294 -29.70 7.42 21.61
N THR A 295 -29.87 6.29 20.92
CA THR A 295 -31.10 5.95 20.16
C THR A 295 -32.21 5.47 21.08
N SER A 296 -31.86 4.83 22.21
CA SER A 296 -32.78 4.42 23.27
C SER A 296 -32.15 4.61 24.65
N LYS A 297 -32.97 4.95 25.66
CA LYS A 297 -32.56 5.09 27.06
C LYS A 297 -33.75 4.94 28.02
N PRO A 298 -33.52 4.71 29.33
CA PRO A 298 -34.59 4.57 30.32
C PRO A 298 -35.53 5.79 30.35
N GLY A 299 -36.82 5.58 30.61
CA GLY A 299 -37.86 6.61 30.43
C GLY A 299 -37.77 7.84 31.35
N SER A 300 -37.02 7.75 32.45
CA SER A 300 -36.68 8.87 33.35
C SER A 300 -35.36 9.57 32.99
N SER A 301 -34.55 8.98 32.09
CA SER A 301 -33.16 9.36 31.85
C SER A 301 -33.02 10.70 31.14
N ASN A 302 -32.21 11.58 31.72
CA ASN A 302 -31.77 12.83 31.13
C ASN A 302 -30.36 12.71 30.52
N ALA A 303 -29.77 11.50 30.49
CA ALA A 303 -28.44 11.23 29.94
C ALA A 303 -28.23 11.86 28.56
N THR A 304 -27.05 12.47 28.42
CA THR A 304 -26.52 13.08 27.20
C THR A 304 -25.05 12.73 27.09
N LEU A 305 -24.58 12.53 25.85
CA LEU A 305 -23.15 12.41 25.56
C LEU A 305 -22.42 13.71 25.98
N SER A 306 -21.21 13.56 26.52
CA SER A 306 -20.35 14.66 26.97
C SER A 306 -19.88 15.53 25.82
N ASP A 307 -19.56 14.88 24.70
CA ASP A 307 -19.44 15.43 23.36
C ASP A 307 -19.79 14.30 22.38
N SER A 308 -20.76 14.49 21.48
CA SER A 308 -21.15 13.45 20.51
C SER A 308 -20.19 13.31 19.33
N THR A 309 -19.14 14.15 19.25
CA THR A 309 -18.30 14.32 18.06
C THR A 309 -16.85 13.84 18.20
N VAL A 310 -16.45 13.42 19.40
CA VAL A 310 -15.12 12.88 19.66
C VAL A 310 -15.06 11.36 19.44
N VAL A 311 -13.86 10.83 19.17
CA VAL A 311 -13.60 9.39 18.95
C VAL A 311 -14.14 8.54 20.11
N ASN A 312 -13.83 8.95 21.34
CA ASN A 312 -14.15 8.21 22.57
C ASN A 312 -14.96 9.12 23.51
N PRO A 313 -16.27 9.29 23.25
CA PRO A 313 -17.12 10.13 24.07
C PRO A 313 -17.48 9.40 25.36
N SER A 314 -18.07 10.14 26.29
CA SER A 314 -18.63 9.56 27.51
C SER A 314 -20.07 9.99 27.72
N PHE A 315 -20.81 9.28 28.56
CA PHE A 315 -22.05 9.80 29.11
C PHE A 315 -22.21 9.32 30.55
N THR A 316 -22.97 10.08 31.34
CA THR A 316 -23.42 9.61 32.66
C THR A 316 -24.67 8.78 32.49
N ALA A 317 -24.64 7.51 32.88
CA ALA A 317 -25.82 6.65 32.89
C ALA A 317 -26.72 7.03 34.08
N ASP A 318 -27.51 8.09 33.94
CA ASP A 318 -28.15 8.81 35.04
C ASP A 318 -29.39 8.12 35.64
N GLU A 319 -29.95 7.12 34.96
CA GLU A 319 -31.05 6.26 35.41
C GLU A 319 -30.71 4.77 35.18
N SER A 320 -31.35 3.86 35.92
CA SER A 320 -31.13 2.43 35.71
C SER A 320 -31.90 1.88 34.51
N GLY A 321 -31.31 0.91 33.80
CA GLY A 321 -31.86 0.28 32.61
C GLY A 321 -30.88 0.27 31.43
N ILE A 322 -31.38 -0.09 30.25
CA ILE A 322 -30.58 -0.23 29.03
C ILE A 322 -30.56 1.09 28.25
N TYR A 323 -29.38 1.48 27.80
CA TYR A 323 -29.10 2.53 26.84
C TYR A 323 -28.60 1.87 25.56
N VAL A 324 -29.18 2.25 24.41
CA VAL A 324 -28.67 1.84 23.08
C VAL A 324 -27.99 3.06 22.48
N ILE A 325 -26.71 2.92 22.19
CA ILE A 325 -25.87 3.96 21.63
C ILE A 325 -25.54 3.57 20.20
N GLN A 326 -25.59 4.53 19.28
CA GLN A 326 -25.26 4.36 17.88
C GLN A 326 -24.08 5.26 17.50
N LEU A 327 -23.16 4.75 16.70
CA LEU A 327 -22.12 5.53 16.02
C LEU A 327 -22.39 5.57 14.51
N ILE A 328 -22.26 6.78 13.95
CA ILE A 328 -22.00 7.01 12.52
C ILE A 328 -20.69 7.80 12.44
N VAL A 329 -19.82 7.49 11.48
CA VAL A 329 -18.61 8.30 11.18
C VAL A 329 -18.74 8.99 9.84
N ASN A 330 -18.05 10.11 9.68
CA ASN A 330 -18.07 10.95 8.48
C ASN A 330 -16.65 11.47 8.19
N ASP A 331 -16.17 11.24 6.98
CA ASP A 331 -14.82 11.60 6.47
C ASP A 331 -14.62 13.12 6.22
N GLY A 332 -15.71 13.88 6.16
CA GLY A 332 -15.76 15.29 5.75
C GLY A 332 -16.85 15.57 4.69
N SER A 333 -17.34 14.53 4.01
CA SER A 333 -18.25 14.59 2.87
C SER A 333 -19.42 13.60 2.99
N VAL A 334 -19.19 12.32 3.36
CA VAL A 334 -20.22 11.26 3.39
C VAL A 334 -20.23 10.50 4.71
N ASN A 335 -21.41 9.96 5.06
CA ASN A 335 -21.64 9.22 6.32
C ASN A 335 -21.54 7.71 6.11
N SER A 336 -20.99 7.01 7.12
CA SER A 336 -21.03 5.56 7.23
C SER A 336 -22.45 5.01 7.41
N ALA A 337 -22.58 3.69 7.24
CA ALA A 337 -23.67 2.95 7.90
C ALA A 337 -23.54 3.06 9.44
N PRO A 338 -24.66 3.01 10.20
CA PRO A 338 -24.63 3.04 11.66
C PRO A 338 -24.20 1.69 12.28
N ASP A 339 -23.51 1.75 13.41
CA ASP A 339 -23.21 0.63 14.30
C ASP A 339 -23.72 0.89 15.73
N GLU A 340 -24.06 -0.14 16.51
CA GLU A 340 -24.74 0.00 17.82
C GLU A 340 -24.09 -0.80 18.96
N VAL A 341 -24.16 -0.25 20.19
CA VAL A 341 -23.67 -0.87 21.43
C VAL A 341 -24.67 -0.67 22.59
N ASN A 342 -24.88 -1.70 23.40
CA ASN A 342 -25.77 -1.67 24.56
C ASN A 342 -25.01 -1.41 25.87
N ILE A 343 -25.52 -0.49 26.68
CA ILE A 343 -25.00 -0.19 28.01
C ILE A 343 -26.10 -0.41 29.04
N THR A 344 -25.87 -1.30 30.02
CA THR A 344 -26.83 -1.61 31.08
C THR A 344 -26.39 -0.97 32.40
N ALA A 345 -27.19 -0.05 32.94
CA ALA A 345 -26.88 0.68 34.16
C ALA A 345 -27.75 0.28 35.36
N THR A 346 -27.17 0.21 36.56
CA THR A 346 -27.86 -0.24 37.79
C THR A 346 -27.53 0.64 39.01
N PHE A 347 -28.47 0.83 39.93
CA PHE A 347 -28.36 1.93 40.91
C PHE A 347 -27.31 1.77 42.03
N LEU A 348 -26.80 0.57 42.28
CA LEU A 348 -26.02 0.26 43.48
C LEU A 348 -24.95 -0.83 43.33
N ASN A 349 -25.06 -1.64 42.29
CA ASN A 349 -24.26 -2.83 42.02
C ASN A 349 -24.57 -3.25 40.57
N ALA A 350 -23.58 -3.46 39.73
CA ALA A 350 -23.73 -3.97 38.38
C ALA A 350 -23.62 -5.49 38.37
N ALA A 351 -24.32 -6.19 37.48
CA ALA A 351 -24.17 -7.65 37.41
C ALA A 351 -22.86 -8.00 36.69
N PRO A 352 -22.08 -8.98 37.18
CA PRO A 352 -20.88 -9.44 36.49
C PRO A 352 -21.20 -10.05 35.12
N VAL A 353 -20.16 -10.16 34.31
CA VAL A 353 -20.17 -10.88 33.03
C VAL A 353 -19.40 -12.19 33.22
N ALA A 354 -20.07 -13.31 32.97
CA ALA A 354 -19.48 -14.65 33.06
C ALA A 354 -18.79 -15.06 31.75
N ASP A 355 -17.69 -15.81 31.87
CA ASP A 355 -16.99 -16.51 30.78
C ASP A 355 -16.65 -17.92 31.28
N ALA A 356 -17.23 -18.94 30.64
CA ALA A 356 -17.10 -20.35 30.99
C ALA A 356 -15.98 -21.09 30.24
N GLY A 357 -15.33 -20.44 29.27
CA GLY A 357 -14.29 -21.02 28.41
C GLY A 357 -14.82 -21.94 27.29
N LEU A 358 -13.88 -22.57 26.57
CA LEU A 358 -14.16 -23.40 25.39
C LEU A 358 -14.65 -24.81 25.73
N ASP A 359 -15.46 -25.38 24.83
CA ASP A 359 -15.93 -26.78 24.84
C ASP A 359 -14.78 -27.81 24.91
N GLN A 360 -15.05 -28.97 25.53
CA GLN A 360 -14.05 -29.98 25.83
C GLN A 360 -14.51 -31.41 25.51
N ASN A 361 -13.61 -32.26 25.05
CA ASN A 361 -13.83 -33.70 25.01
C ASN A 361 -12.83 -34.39 25.96
N VAL A 362 -13.30 -35.39 26.72
CA VAL A 362 -12.58 -36.01 27.85
C VAL A 362 -12.86 -37.51 27.91
N ASN A 363 -12.03 -38.32 28.58
CA ASN A 363 -12.38 -39.72 28.75
C ASN A 363 -13.38 -39.87 29.87
N THR A 364 -14.19 -40.92 29.78
CA THR A 364 -14.96 -41.34 30.93
C THR A 364 -14.00 -41.76 32.05
N THR A 365 -14.26 -41.24 33.26
CA THR A 365 -13.43 -41.25 34.47
C THR A 365 -12.28 -40.23 34.53
N ASP A 366 -12.06 -39.40 33.51
CA ASP A 366 -11.11 -38.29 33.61
C ASP A 366 -11.63 -37.17 34.52
N ILE A 367 -10.69 -36.37 35.01
CA ILE A 367 -10.94 -35.12 35.73
C ILE A 367 -10.97 -33.99 34.69
N VAL A 368 -12.14 -33.43 34.46
CA VAL A 368 -12.38 -32.22 33.67
C VAL A 368 -11.92 -31.00 34.47
N GLU A 369 -11.29 -30.01 33.84
CA GLU A 369 -10.96 -28.72 34.44
C GLU A 369 -11.71 -27.61 33.69
N LEU A 370 -12.51 -26.84 34.42
CA LEU A 370 -13.28 -25.71 33.89
C LEU A 370 -12.53 -24.40 34.21
N ASN A 371 -12.71 -23.35 33.41
CA ASN A 371 -11.94 -22.12 33.56
C ASN A 371 -12.87 -20.89 33.52
N GLY A 372 -13.16 -20.31 34.69
CA GLY A 372 -13.99 -19.12 34.82
C GLY A 372 -13.23 -17.79 34.77
N SER A 373 -11.90 -17.84 34.60
CA SER A 373 -11.03 -16.70 34.92
C SER A 373 -11.09 -15.52 33.95
N GLY A 374 -11.82 -15.63 32.83
CA GLY A 374 -12.15 -14.51 31.94
C GLY A 374 -13.34 -13.65 32.42
N SER A 375 -14.06 -14.08 33.46
CA SER A 375 -15.22 -13.37 33.99
C SER A 375 -14.83 -12.01 34.59
N THR A 376 -15.65 -10.98 34.37
CA THR A 376 -15.34 -9.59 34.75
C THR A 376 -16.50 -8.87 35.43
N ASP A 377 -16.15 -7.80 36.15
CA ASP A 377 -17.10 -6.87 36.75
C ASP A 377 -16.55 -5.43 36.72
N VAL A 378 -17.46 -4.47 36.66
CA VAL A 378 -17.19 -3.03 36.77
C VAL A 378 -17.07 -2.61 38.25
N ASP A 379 -17.70 -3.33 39.18
CA ASP A 379 -17.49 -3.22 40.62
C ASP A 379 -16.13 -3.81 41.02
N THR A 380 -15.05 -3.12 40.67
CA THR A 380 -13.66 -3.61 40.90
C THR A 380 -13.27 -3.83 42.37
N SER A 381 -14.11 -3.45 43.34
CA SER A 381 -13.96 -3.81 44.76
C SER A 381 -14.54 -5.17 45.13
N ASP A 382 -15.42 -5.70 44.28
CA ASP A 382 -16.32 -6.77 44.66
C ASP A 382 -15.69 -8.11 44.33
N THR A 383 -15.90 -9.07 45.22
CA THR A 383 -15.20 -10.36 45.16
C THR A 383 -16.09 -11.33 44.42
N LEU A 384 -15.81 -11.51 43.14
CA LEU A 384 -16.54 -12.45 42.31
C LEU A 384 -16.51 -13.86 42.91
N THR A 385 -17.71 -14.33 43.21
CA THR A 385 -18.02 -15.70 43.59
C THR A 385 -18.58 -16.42 42.38
N TYR A 386 -18.21 -17.69 42.22
CA TYR A 386 -18.55 -18.47 41.05
C TYR A 386 -19.66 -19.46 41.44
N SER A 387 -20.52 -19.80 40.51
CA SER A 387 -21.61 -20.76 40.70
C SER A 387 -21.71 -21.65 39.47
N TRP A 388 -20.89 -22.70 39.49
CA TRP A 388 -20.85 -23.69 38.45
C TRP A 388 -21.94 -24.75 38.68
N THR A 389 -22.73 -25.05 37.65
CA THR A 389 -23.79 -26.05 37.70
C THR A 389 -23.72 -26.97 36.49
N ILE A 390 -23.62 -28.28 36.72
CA ILE A 390 -23.83 -29.29 35.66
C ILE A 390 -25.33 -29.35 35.37
N THR A 391 -25.80 -28.66 34.32
CA THR A 391 -27.21 -28.52 33.95
C THR A 391 -27.75 -29.79 33.31
N THR A 392 -26.96 -30.40 32.41
CA THR A 392 -27.26 -31.66 31.74
C THR A 392 -26.11 -32.65 31.99
N LYS A 393 -26.42 -33.92 32.22
CA LYS A 393 -25.43 -35.01 32.30
C LYS A 393 -26.04 -36.37 31.92
N PRO A 394 -25.21 -37.40 31.61
CA PRO A 394 -25.72 -38.71 31.20
C PRO A 394 -26.66 -39.35 32.22
N THR A 395 -27.60 -40.18 31.74
CA THR A 395 -28.53 -40.90 32.62
C THR A 395 -27.74 -41.86 33.52
N GLU A 396 -28.11 -41.93 34.81
CA GLU A 396 -27.37 -42.64 35.88
C GLU A 396 -26.04 -42.01 36.32
N SER A 397 -25.60 -40.88 35.73
CA SER A 397 -24.38 -40.19 36.16
C SER A 397 -24.50 -39.62 37.58
N ILE A 398 -23.53 -39.94 38.42
CA ILE A 398 -23.32 -39.39 39.76
C ILE A 398 -22.28 -38.27 39.79
N ALA A 399 -21.79 -37.80 38.64
CA ALA A 399 -20.83 -36.69 38.55
C ALA A 399 -21.24 -35.46 39.37
N THR A 400 -20.26 -34.89 40.06
CA THR A 400 -20.37 -33.68 40.89
C THR A 400 -19.09 -32.87 40.73
N LEU A 401 -19.22 -31.54 40.72
CA LEU A 401 -18.11 -30.61 40.82
C LEU A 401 -17.36 -30.81 42.15
N SER A 402 -16.04 -30.68 42.11
CA SER A 402 -15.13 -30.81 43.27
C SER A 402 -15.37 -29.70 44.28
N ASP A 403 -15.57 -28.49 43.79
CA ASP A 403 -16.20 -27.36 44.47
C ASP A 403 -16.91 -26.52 43.41
N ALA A 404 -18.22 -26.28 43.54
CA ALA A 404 -18.96 -25.48 42.56
C ALA A 404 -18.65 -23.97 42.63
N THR A 405 -17.88 -23.52 43.62
CA THR A 405 -17.74 -22.10 43.99
C THR A 405 -16.37 -21.47 43.71
N ILE A 406 -15.41 -22.27 43.23
CA ILE A 406 -14.08 -21.79 42.87
C ILE A 406 -14.02 -21.39 41.39
N ILE A 407 -13.05 -20.53 41.04
CA ILE A 407 -12.87 -19.98 39.67
C ILE A 407 -12.72 -21.11 38.64
N ASN A 408 -11.83 -22.07 38.93
CA ASN A 408 -11.51 -23.20 38.07
C ASN A 408 -11.83 -24.52 38.79
N PRO A 409 -13.09 -24.97 38.78
CA PRO A 409 -13.49 -26.21 39.42
C PRO A 409 -13.19 -27.39 38.51
N THR A 410 -13.31 -28.59 39.08
CA THR A 410 -13.12 -29.84 38.35
C THR A 410 -14.28 -30.79 38.58
N PHE A 411 -14.52 -31.75 37.69
CA PHE A 411 -15.40 -32.89 37.98
C PHE A 411 -14.89 -34.16 37.31
N THR A 412 -15.30 -35.32 37.83
CA THR A 412 -15.06 -36.59 37.13
C THR A 412 -16.20 -36.86 36.16
N ALA A 413 -15.89 -36.97 34.87
CA ALA A 413 -16.85 -37.36 33.83
C ALA A 413 -17.13 -38.87 33.91
N ASP A 414 -17.94 -39.27 34.89
CA ASP A 414 -18.08 -40.65 35.38
C ASP A 414 -18.75 -41.67 34.43
N LEU A 415 -19.44 -41.22 33.38
CA LEU A 415 -20.10 -42.04 32.35
C LEU A 415 -19.84 -41.47 30.95
N ASN A 416 -20.17 -42.25 29.90
CA ASN A 416 -20.17 -41.75 28.53
C ASN A 416 -21.35 -40.81 28.28
N GLY A 417 -21.14 -39.77 27.47
CA GLY A 417 -22.15 -38.84 26.98
C GLY A 417 -21.79 -37.39 27.25
N THR A 418 -22.71 -36.48 26.94
CA THR A 418 -22.53 -35.04 27.08
C THR A 418 -22.89 -34.56 28.48
N TYR A 419 -22.02 -33.72 29.04
CA TYR A 419 -22.22 -32.92 30.23
C TYR A 419 -22.28 -31.45 29.79
N GLU A 420 -23.36 -30.76 30.09
CA GLU A 420 -23.49 -29.32 29.87
C GLU A 420 -23.24 -28.64 31.21
N VAL A 421 -22.33 -27.67 31.24
CA VAL A 421 -21.94 -27.01 32.48
C VAL A 421 -22.07 -25.51 32.32
N GLN A 422 -22.86 -24.93 33.22
CA GLN A 422 -23.17 -23.52 33.26
C GLN A 422 -22.33 -22.81 34.32
N LEU A 423 -21.79 -21.64 33.98
CA LEU A 423 -21.26 -20.68 34.94
C LEU A 423 -22.26 -19.54 35.13
N ILE A 424 -22.56 -19.23 36.40
CA ILE A 424 -23.10 -17.95 36.82
C ILE A 424 -22.06 -17.34 37.78
N VAL A 425 -21.78 -16.06 37.63
CA VAL A 425 -20.88 -15.30 38.52
C VAL A 425 -21.72 -14.35 39.37
N ASN A 426 -21.31 -14.09 40.61
CA ASN A 426 -22.02 -13.24 41.55
C ASN A 426 -21.02 -12.38 42.36
N ASP A 427 -21.20 -11.07 42.35
CA ASP A 427 -20.38 -10.06 43.04
C ASP A 427 -20.50 -10.05 44.58
N GLY A 428 -21.53 -10.70 45.11
CA GLY A 428 -21.94 -10.69 46.51
C GLY A 428 -23.39 -10.22 46.72
N THR A 429 -24.05 -9.68 45.69
CA THR A 429 -25.43 -9.17 45.72
C THR A 429 -26.31 -9.57 44.52
N ILE A 430 -25.78 -9.69 43.29
CA ILE A 430 -26.56 -10.11 42.11
C ILE A 430 -25.82 -11.13 41.24
N ASP A 431 -26.58 -11.97 40.53
CA ASP A 431 -26.10 -12.97 39.59
C ASP A 431 -25.91 -12.38 38.17
N SER A 432 -24.89 -12.85 37.45
CA SER A 432 -24.70 -12.62 36.02
C SER A 432 -25.80 -13.26 35.17
N ALA A 433 -25.82 -12.93 33.88
CA ALA A 433 -26.39 -13.86 32.90
C ALA A 433 -25.57 -15.17 32.90
N PRO A 434 -26.19 -16.35 32.68
CA PRO A 434 -25.46 -17.61 32.61
C PRO A 434 -24.67 -17.73 31.31
N ASP A 435 -23.46 -18.26 31.40
CA ASP A 435 -22.66 -18.75 30.27
C ASP A 435 -22.50 -20.28 30.35
N THR A 436 -22.23 -20.96 29.23
CA THR A 436 -22.26 -22.42 29.15
C THR A 436 -21.13 -23.02 28.31
N VAL A 437 -20.55 -24.10 28.82
CA VAL A 437 -19.53 -24.91 28.15
C VAL A 437 -20.00 -26.38 28.06
N LEU A 438 -19.77 -27.01 26.92
CA LEU A 438 -20.14 -28.40 26.63
C LEU A 438 -18.96 -29.34 26.78
N ILE A 439 -19.16 -30.46 27.49
CA ILE A 439 -18.15 -31.48 27.74
C ILE A 439 -18.63 -32.85 27.25
N THR A 440 -17.92 -33.47 26.31
CA THR A 440 -18.28 -34.80 25.77
C THR A 440 -17.34 -35.88 26.31
N ALA A 441 -17.89 -36.88 27.00
CA ALA A 441 -17.11 -37.93 27.64
C ALA A 441 -17.29 -39.32 27.01
N SER A 442 -16.23 -40.14 26.91
CA SER A 442 -16.35 -41.53 26.43
C SER A 442 -15.34 -42.55 27.02
N THR A 443 -15.80 -43.79 27.24
CA THR A 443 -14.97 -44.99 27.52
C THR A 443 -14.52 -45.73 26.26
N ALA A 444 -15.23 -45.55 25.15
CA ALA A 444 -14.62 -45.76 23.84
C ALA A 444 -13.69 -44.56 23.57
N ASN A 445 -12.81 -44.67 22.58
CA ASN A 445 -12.09 -43.52 22.03
C ASN A 445 -13.02 -42.29 21.94
N SER A 446 -12.66 -41.21 22.62
CA SER A 446 -13.39 -39.95 22.58
C SER A 446 -13.02 -39.21 21.31
N ALA A 447 -13.98 -38.57 20.63
CA ALA A 447 -13.64 -37.70 19.52
C ALA A 447 -12.74 -36.55 20.02
N PRO A 448 -11.73 -36.11 19.26
CA PRO A 448 -10.87 -35.01 19.66
C PRO A 448 -11.56 -33.66 19.50
N VAL A 449 -11.01 -32.60 20.11
CA VAL A 449 -11.44 -31.21 19.93
C VAL A 449 -10.52 -30.52 18.94
N ALA A 450 -11.08 -30.00 17.86
CA ALA A 450 -10.35 -29.15 16.92
C ALA A 450 -10.16 -27.75 17.49
N ASN A 451 -8.98 -27.17 17.29
CA ASN A 451 -8.71 -25.75 17.50
C ASN A 451 -7.91 -25.26 16.28
N ALA A 452 -8.49 -24.37 15.50
CA ALA A 452 -7.96 -23.83 14.26
C ALA A 452 -7.10 -22.56 14.46
N GLY A 453 -7.03 -22.05 15.69
CA GLY A 453 -6.39 -20.79 16.04
C GLY A 453 -7.29 -19.57 15.79
N ALA A 454 -6.77 -18.39 16.09
CA ALA A 454 -7.48 -17.13 15.91
C ALA A 454 -7.48 -16.64 14.46
N ASP A 455 -8.51 -15.86 14.10
CA ASP A 455 -8.65 -15.18 12.81
C ASP A 455 -7.48 -14.25 12.47
N GLN A 456 -7.18 -14.11 11.17
CA GLN A 456 -5.98 -13.39 10.69
C GLN A 456 -6.29 -12.40 9.57
N TYR A 457 -5.50 -11.32 9.53
CA TYR A 457 -5.62 -10.21 8.58
C TYR A 457 -4.25 -9.95 7.94
N LEU A 458 -4.17 -9.98 6.60
CA LEU A 458 -2.88 -9.99 5.89
C LEU A 458 -3.01 -9.60 4.41
N ALA A 459 -1.88 -9.23 3.78
CA ALA A 459 -1.85 -8.80 2.37
C ALA A 459 -2.03 -9.97 1.40
N ALA A 460 -2.67 -9.73 0.25
CA ALA A 460 -2.72 -10.67 -0.86
C ALA A 460 -1.31 -11.04 -1.37
N GLY A 461 -1.12 -12.30 -1.73
CA GLY A 461 0.16 -12.94 -2.00
C GLY A 461 0.94 -13.38 -0.74
N SER A 462 0.47 -13.08 0.48
CA SER A 462 1.14 -13.52 1.71
C SER A 462 0.96 -15.02 1.97
N THR A 463 2.01 -15.65 2.53
CA THR A 463 1.90 -17.01 3.07
C THR A 463 1.27 -16.96 4.45
N VAL A 464 0.05 -17.49 4.56
CA VAL A 464 -0.70 -17.68 5.80
C VAL A 464 -0.14 -18.91 6.52
N GLY A 465 0.04 -18.81 7.84
CA GLY A 465 0.30 -19.96 8.71
C GLY A 465 -0.92 -20.27 9.56
N LEU A 466 -1.40 -21.51 9.51
CA LEU A 466 -2.44 -21.99 10.42
C LEU A 466 -1.76 -22.70 11.60
N ASP A 467 -2.40 -22.70 12.77
CA ASP A 467 -1.88 -23.39 13.95
C ASP A 467 -2.95 -24.31 14.55
N GLY A 468 -2.88 -25.59 14.18
CA GLY A 468 -3.77 -26.61 14.73
C GLY A 468 -3.32 -27.13 16.09
N SER A 469 -2.15 -26.70 16.61
CA SER A 469 -1.49 -27.35 17.75
C SER A 469 -2.20 -27.15 19.10
N GLY A 470 -3.18 -26.24 19.17
CA GLY A 470 -4.12 -26.12 20.29
C GLY A 470 -5.21 -27.21 20.33
N SER A 471 -5.30 -28.07 19.30
CA SER A 471 -6.26 -29.18 19.27
C SER A 471 -5.89 -30.24 20.30
N THR A 472 -6.89 -30.78 20.99
CA THR A 472 -6.68 -31.73 22.09
C THR A 472 -7.38 -33.06 21.83
N ASP A 473 -6.77 -34.11 22.36
CA ASP A 473 -7.42 -35.42 22.48
C ASP A 473 -7.50 -35.83 23.95
N ALA A 474 -8.67 -36.35 24.31
CA ALA A 474 -8.95 -36.84 25.65
C ALA A 474 -8.10 -38.05 26.02
N ASN A 475 -8.01 -39.04 25.12
CA ASN A 475 -7.27 -40.28 25.32
C ASN A 475 -5.74 -40.05 25.30
N SER A 476 -5.30 -38.83 24.97
CA SER A 476 -3.92 -38.50 24.60
C SER A 476 -3.42 -39.34 23.42
N ASP A 477 -4.34 -39.79 22.57
CA ASP A 477 -4.05 -40.48 21.32
C ASP A 477 -3.45 -39.50 20.29
N SER A 478 -2.72 -40.06 19.33
CA SER A 478 -1.93 -39.26 18.40
C SER A 478 -2.81 -38.63 17.32
N LEU A 479 -3.14 -37.35 17.51
CA LEU A 479 -3.90 -36.58 16.53
C LEU A 479 -3.28 -36.58 15.13
N THR A 480 -4.15 -36.87 14.16
CA THR A 480 -3.99 -36.54 12.74
C THR A 480 -4.92 -35.38 12.39
N TYR A 481 -4.50 -34.55 11.44
CA TYR A 481 -5.17 -33.30 11.12
C TYR A 481 -5.80 -33.42 9.72
N LEU A 482 -6.93 -32.77 9.52
CA LEU A 482 -7.58 -32.61 8.23
C LEU A 482 -8.11 -31.18 8.09
N TRP A 483 -7.27 -30.32 7.54
CA TRP A 483 -7.60 -28.97 7.13
C TRP A 483 -8.33 -28.98 5.78
N SER A 484 -9.40 -28.19 5.69
CA SER A 484 -10.13 -27.95 4.46
C SER A 484 -10.40 -26.46 4.28
N MET A 485 -10.25 -25.96 3.06
CA MET A 485 -10.61 -24.59 2.71
C MET A 485 -12.03 -24.62 2.16
N THR A 486 -12.99 -24.13 2.95
CA THR A 486 -14.44 -24.27 2.70
C THR A 486 -14.97 -23.15 1.83
N SER A 487 -14.41 -21.95 1.92
CA SER A 487 -14.55 -20.90 0.92
C SER A 487 -13.24 -20.15 0.70
N LYS A 488 -13.12 -19.55 -0.48
CA LYS A 488 -12.04 -18.65 -0.88
C LYS A 488 -12.56 -17.65 -1.91
N PRO A 489 -11.86 -16.53 -2.16
CA PRO A 489 -12.31 -15.51 -3.11
C PRO A 489 -12.47 -16.04 -4.53
N SER A 490 -13.33 -15.38 -5.31
CA SER A 490 -13.50 -15.71 -6.73
C SER A 490 -12.17 -15.51 -7.48
N GLY A 491 -11.80 -16.45 -8.34
CA GLY A 491 -10.51 -16.44 -9.04
C GLY A 491 -9.31 -16.96 -8.23
N SER A 492 -9.44 -17.17 -6.91
CA SER A 492 -8.36 -17.72 -6.09
C SER A 492 -7.97 -19.15 -6.48
N ASN A 493 -6.67 -19.38 -6.67
CA ASN A 493 -6.04 -20.67 -6.86
C ASN A 493 -5.39 -21.21 -5.57
N ALA A 494 -5.61 -20.58 -4.42
CA ALA A 494 -5.07 -21.02 -3.13
C ALA A 494 -5.32 -22.51 -2.84
N VAL A 495 -4.28 -23.18 -2.35
CA VAL A 495 -4.24 -24.57 -1.92
C VAL A 495 -3.36 -24.66 -0.67
N LEU A 496 -3.78 -25.49 0.29
CA LEU A 496 -3.00 -25.81 1.48
C LEU A 496 -1.74 -26.60 1.12
N SER A 497 -0.58 -26.19 1.64
CA SER A 497 0.72 -26.87 1.48
C SER A 497 0.71 -28.30 2.02
N SER A 498 -0.17 -28.57 2.99
CA SER A 498 -0.63 -29.90 3.35
C SER A 498 -2.03 -29.79 3.95
N THR A 499 -2.94 -30.69 3.60
CA THR A 499 -4.23 -30.81 4.30
C THR A 499 -4.10 -31.55 5.63
N THR A 500 -2.94 -32.16 5.95
CA THR A 500 -2.78 -33.03 7.13
C THR A 500 -1.56 -32.70 8.01
N ALA A 501 -0.94 -31.54 7.82
CA ALA A 501 0.04 -31.03 8.78
C ALA A 501 -0.70 -30.43 9.99
N VAL A 502 -0.03 -30.40 11.15
CA VAL A 502 -0.52 -29.69 12.35
C VAL A 502 -0.67 -28.20 12.01
N ASN A 503 0.40 -27.61 11.48
CA ASN A 503 0.50 -26.19 11.16
C ASN A 503 0.80 -26.05 9.65
N PRO A 504 -0.20 -26.23 8.77
CA PRO A 504 -0.02 -26.03 7.35
C PRO A 504 0.06 -24.54 7.01
N THR A 505 0.37 -24.27 5.75
CA THR A 505 0.36 -22.93 5.18
C THR A 505 -0.46 -22.90 3.90
N PHE A 506 -0.91 -21.72 3.48
CA PHE A 506 -1.34 -21.49 2.11
C PHE A 506 -0.93 -20.07 1.68
N VAL A 507 -0.93 -19.80 0.38
CA VAL A 507 -0.79 -18.42 -0.11
C VAL A 507 -2.19 -17.85 -0.31
N ALA A 508 -2.52 -16.77 0.40
CA ALA A 508 -3.75 -16.01 0.17
C ALA A 508 -3.56 -15.19 -1.11
N ASP A 509 -3.71 -15.83 -2.25
CA ASP A 509 -3.29 -15.38 -3.58
C ASP A 509 -4.17 -14.31 -4.23
N VAL A 510 -5.36 -14.04 -3.68
CA VAL A 510 -6.34 -13.07 -4.17
C VAL A 510 -6.95 -12.37 -2.95
N GLU A 511 -7.33 -11.11 -3.10
CA GLU A 511 -8.07 -10.37 -2.08
C GLU A 511 -9.42 -11.01 -1.74
N GLY A 512 -9.82 -10.87 -0.47
CA GLY A 512 -11.08 -11.33 0.07
C GLY A 512 -10.92 -12.37 1.16
N SER A 513 -12.03 -12.99 1.53
CA SER A 513 -12.10 -13.90 2.67
C SER A 513 -11.85 -15.36 2.28
N TYR A 514 -10.96 -16.01 3.03
CA TYR A 514 -10.73 -17.44 3.03
C TYR A 514 -11.27 -18.01 4.34
N VAL A 515 -12.15 -19.01 4.26
CA VAL A 515 -12.65 -19.74 5.43
C VAL A 515 -12.02 -21.12 5.41
N LEU A 516 -11.42 -21.51 6.54
CA LEU A 516 -10.78 -22.80 6.70
C LEU A 516 -11.35 -23.52 7.91
N ASN A 517 -11.67 -24.79 7.72
CA ASN A 517 -12.16 -25.67 8.77
C ASN A 517 -11.08 -26.70 9.12
N LEU A 518 -10.82 -26.86 10.41
CA LEU A 518 -10.03 -27.97 10.95
C LEU A 518 -10.95 -29.08 11.46
N VAL A 519 -10.66 -30.30 11.02
CA VAL A 519 -11.09 -31.54 11.66
C VAL A 519 -9.84 -32.25 12.18
N VAL A 520 -9.86 -32.76 13.40
CA VAL A 520 -8.80 -33.64 13.92
C VAL A 520 -9.34 -35.07 14.09
N ASN A 521 -8.46 -36.07 14.03
CA ASN A 521 -8.78 -37.49 14.11
C ASN A 521 -7.71 -38.24 14.91
N ASP A 522 -8.14 -38.95 15.94
CA ASP A 522 -7.32 -39.72 16.91
C ASP A 522 -6.71 -41.04 16.36
N GLY A 523 -7.09 -41.44 15.14
CA GLY A 523 -6.77 -42.73 14.53
C GLY A 523 -7.96 -43.69 14.43
N THR A 524 -9.13 -43.33 15.00
CA THR A 524 -10.37 -44.11 14.98
C THR A 524 -11.62 -43.27 14.64
N VAL A 525 -11.78 -42.04 15.15
CA VAL A 525 -12.89 -41.13 14.82
C VAL A 525 -12.42 -39.69 14.58
N ASN A 526 -13.30 -38.86 14.00
CA ASN A 526 -13.07 -37.43 13.78
C ASN A 526 -13.64 -36.61 14.95
N SER A 527 -13.20 -35.36 15.11
CA SER A 527 -13.82 -34.36 15.98
C SER A 527 -15.30 -34.16 15.64
N ASP A 528 -16.15 -34.09 16.67
CA ASP A 528 -17.61 -33.96 16.51
C ASP A 528 -18.02 -32.58 15.96
N ASN A 529 -17.27 -31.54 16.34
CA ASN A 529 -17.33 -30.20 15.75
C ASN A 529 -16.11 -29.94 14.87
N THR A 530 -16.26 -29.12 13.83
CA THR A 530 -15.14 -28.56 13.08
C THR A 530 -14.87 -27.16 13.60
N ASP A 531 -13.63 -26.82 13.93
CA ASP A 531 -13.30 -25.44 14.26
C ASP A 531 -13.00 -24.64 12.98
N THR A 532 -13.31 -23.35 12.99
CA THR A 532 -13.24 -22.46 11.82
C THR A 532 -12.34 -21.27 12.11
N VAL A 533 -11.42 -21.00 11.18
CA VAL A 533 -10.58 -19.80 11.17
C VAL A 533 -10.83 -18.99 9.91
N LEU A 534 -11.07 -17.69 10.10
CA LEU A 534 -11.28 -16.69 9.06
C LEU A 534 -9.95 -16.02 8.73
N ILE A 535 -9.60 -16.00 7.44
CA ILE A 535 -8.42 -15.27 6.96
C ILE A 535 -8.89 -14.23 5.96
N ASN A 536 -8.81 -12.96 6.34
CA ASN A 536 -9.15 -11.85 5.45
C ASN A 536 -7.87 -11.35 4.77
N SER A 537 -7.80 -11.56 3.47
CA SER A 537 -6.73 -11.06 2.62
C SER A 537 -7.12 -9.75 1.97
N ILE A 538 -6.22 -8.77 1.94
CA ILE A 538 -6.47 -7.42 1.41
C ILE A 538 -5.50 -7.17 0.25
N LEU A 539 -5.95 -6.61 -0.87
CA LEU A 539 -5.05 -6.28 -1.98
C LEU A 539 -4.10 -5.17 -1.52
N VAL A 540 -2.81 -5.47 -1.51
CA VAL A 540 -1.78 -4.44 -1.31
C VAL A 540 -1.17 -4.16 -2.67
N ALA A 541 -1.49 -2.99 -3.20
CA ALA A 541 -0.93 -2.51 -4.46
C ALA A 541 0.61 -2.58 -4.41
N PRO A 542 1.27 -3.05 -5.48
CA PRO A 542 2.71 -3.19 -5.50
C PRO A 542 3.39 -1.84 -5.30
N VAL A 543 4.24 -1.74 -4.26
CA VAL A 543 4.99 -0.52 -3.86
C VAL A 543 5.81 0.09 -5.02
N SER A 544 6.07 -0.67 -6.09
CA SER A 544 6.56 -0.15 -7.37
C SER A 544 6.19 -1.08 -8.53
N VAL A 545 5.91 -0.53 -9.72
CA VAL A 545 5.75 -1.31 -10.96
C VAL A 545 6.96 -1.09 -11.87
N HIS A 546 7.43 -2.15 -12.54
CA HIS A 546 8.50 -2.06 -13.55
C HIS A 546 8.19 -3.02 -14.72
N ASN A 547 8.12 -2.48 -15.94
CA ASN A 547 7.76 -3.22 -17.17
C ASN A 547 6.47 -4.05 -17.06
N GLY A 548 5.42 -3.51 -16.42
CA GLY A 548 4.15 -4.21 -16.20
C GLY A 548 4.19 -5.31 -15.13
N ILE A 549 5.30 -5.46 -14.39
CA ILE A 549 5.39 -6.36 -13.25
C ILE A 549 5.37 -5.54 -11.96
N GLY A 550 4.46 -5.87 -11.04
CA GLY A 550 4.39 -5.27 -9.71
C GLY A 550 5.42 -5.86 -8.74
N TYR A 551 6.05 -5.02 -7.92
CA TYR A 551 7.03 -5.37 -6.91
C TYR A 551 6.67 -4.79 -5.54
N ASN A 552 6.69 -5.65 -4.53
CA ASN A 552 6.53 -5.25 -3.13
C ASN A 552 7.88 -4.91 -2.49
N GLY A 553 7.82 -4.10 -1.41
CA GLY A 553 8.99 -3.80 -0.58
C GLY A 553 9.14 -4.81 0.56
N VAL A 554 10.29 -5.48 0.65
CA VAL A 554 10.69 -6.28 1.82
C VAL A 554 11.72 -5.51 2.66
N VAL A 555 11.48 -5.40 3.96
CA VAL A 555 12.36 -4.68 4.89
C VAL A 555 13.47 -5.61 5.38
N SER A 556 14.73 -5.21 5.24
CA SER A 556 15.86 -5.93 5.81
C SER A 556 15.76 -5.96 7.35
N PRO A 557 15.79 -7.15 7.98
CA PRO A 557 15.85 -7.25 9.44
C PRO A 557 17.23 -6.83 10.01
N TYR A 558 18.23 -6.60 9.15
CA TYR A 558 19.60 -6.27 9.54
C TYR A 558 19.93 -4.77 9.38
N THR A 559 19.33 -4.12 8.37
CA THR A 559 19.63 -2.72 8.01
C THR A 559 18.41 -1.81 8.06
N GLY A 560 17.19 -2.34 8.16
CA GLY A 560 15.95 -1.59 8.05
C GLY A 560 15.68 -1.05 6.63
N ARG A 561 16.51 -1.39 5.64
CA ARG A 561 16.37 -0.90 4.26
C ARG A 561 15.36 -1.73 3.48
N ILE A 562 14.63 -1.06 2.59
CA ILE A 562 13.65 -1.69 1.72
C ILE A 562 14.33 -2.22 0.45
N TRP A 563 14.04 -3.46 0.10
CA TRP A 563 14.47 -4.16 -1.11
C TRP A 563 13.23 -4.62 -1.91
N LEU A 564 13.36 -4.94 -3.19
CA LEU A 564 12.26 -5.57 -3.94
C LEU A 564 12.06 -7.03 -3.53
N ASP A 565 10.81 -7.47 -3.49
CA ASP A 565 10.37 -8.82 -3.12
C ASP A 565 10.88 -9.94 -4.05
N LYS A 566 11.06 -9.64 -5.35
CA LYS A 566 11.56 -10.57 -6.38
C LYS A 566 12.57 -9.92 -7.35
N ASN A 567 13.25 -10.74 -8.14
CA ASN A 567 14.19 -10.27 -9.16
C ASN A 567 13.46 -9.50 -10.27
N LEU A 568 14.12 -8.55 -10.92
CA LEU A 568 13.54 -7.89 -12.09
C LEU A 568 13.22 -8.92 -13.20
N GLY A 569 12.05 -8.82 -13.81
CA GLY A 569 11.51 -9.80 -14.76
C GLY A 569 10.91 -11.07 -14.14
N ALA A 570 10.97 -11.26 -12.82
CA ALA A 570 10.35 -12.42 -12.16
C ALA A 570 8.83 -12.25 -12.04
N VAL A 571 8.07 -13.30 -12.38
CA VAL A 571 6.61 -13.30 -12.35
C VAL A 571 6.11 -13.41 -10.90
N ASN A 572 6.73 -14.28 -10.11
CA ASN A 572 6.33 -14.57 -8.73
C ASN A 572 7.48 -14.29 -7.75
N VAL A 573 7.14 -14.07 -6.47
CA VAL A 573 8.10 -14.24 -5.37
C VAL A 573 8.48 -15.73 -5.28
N CYS A 574 9.74 -16.03 -4.98
CA CYS A 574 10.22 -17.40 -5.00
C CYS A 574 9.53 -18.30 -3.95
N GLY A 575 8.76 -19.28 -4.41
CA GLY A 575 8.23 -20.38 -3.59
C GLY A 575 9.22 -21.54 -3.41
N ALA A 576 10.25 -21.62 -4.26
CA ALA A 576 11.39 -22.54 -4.10
C ALA A 576 12.67 -21.96 -4.74
N TYR A 577 13.84 -22.35 -4.24
CA TYR A 577 15.14 -21.90 -4.77
C TYR A 577 15.37 -22.25 -6.25
N ASN A 578 14.64 -23.22 -6.80
CA ASN A 578 14.74 -23.67 -8.19
C ASN A 578 13.51 -23.33 -9.05
N ASP A 579 12.56 -22.54 -8.53
CA ASP A 579 11.36 -22.11 -9.27
C ASP A 579 11.71 -21.17 -10.44
N THR A 580 11.49 -21.64 -11.66
CA THR A 580 11.75 -20.87 -12.89
C THR A 580 10.88 -19.61 -13.01
N GLY A 581 9.70 -19.56 -12.38
CA GLY A 581 8.83 -18.39 -12.38
C GLY A 581 9.39 -17.20 -11.60
N CYS A 582 10.37 -17.44 -10.72
CA CYS A 582 10.94 -16.41 -9.85
C CYS A 582 12.38 -16.01 -10.20
N TYR A 583 13.01 -16.65 -11.21
CA TYR A 583 14.40 -16.36 -11.60
C TYR A 583 14.60 -14.91 -12.05
N GLY A 584 13.67 -14.40 -12.86
CA GLY A 584 13.76 -13.11 -13.51
C GLY A 584 14.72 -13.06 -14.70
N ASP A 585 14.95 -11.84 -15.19
CA ASP A 585 15.65 -11.52 -16.43
C ASP A 585 17.18 -11.46 -16.27
N TYR A 586 17.91 -11.68 -17.37
CA TYR A 586 19.37 -11.85 -17.41
C TYR A 586 20.06 -10.64 -18.05
N TYR A 587 20.18 -9.55 -17.30
CA TYR A 587 20.73 -8.27 -17.75
C TYR A 587 22.24 -8.34 -17.97
N GLN A 588 22.72 -7.67 -19.01
CA GLN A 588 24.14 -7.37 -19.18
C GLN A 588 24.50 -6.12 -18.36
N TRP A 589 25.69 -6.09 -17.75
CA TRP A 589 25.99 -5.13 -16.68
C TRP A 589 25.97 -3.67 -17.16
N GLY A 590 25.26 -2.80 -16.43
CA GLY A 590 25.11 -1.38 -16.74
C GLY A 590 24.07 -1.04 -17.82
N ARG A 591 23.42 -2.06 -18.40
CA ARG A 591 22.47 -1.90 -19.51
C ARG A 591 21.04 -1.69 -19.01
N GLY A 592 20.26 -0.89 -19.72
CA GLY A 592 18.82 -0.72 -19.47
C GLY A 592 17.98 -1.87 -20.02
N THR A 593 16.67 -1.80 -19.78
CA THR A 593 15.69 -2.74 -20.34
C THR A 593 15.38 -2.38 -21.79
N ASP A 594 15.85 -3.19 -22.73
CA ASP A 594 15.63 -3.01 -24.18
C ASP A 594 15.21 -4.32 -24.89
N GLY A 595 14.92 -5.37 -24.11
CA GLY A 595 14.58 -6.70 -24.58
C GLY A 595 15.76 -7.68 -24.65
N HIS A 596 17.02 -7.20 -24.55
CA HIS A 596 18.18 -8.11 -24.54
C HIS A 596 18.17 -9.09 -23.37
N GLN A 597 17.65 -8.67 -22.22
CA GLN A 597 17.72 -9.39 -20.96
C GLN A 597 16.83 -10.64 -20.92
N LEU A 598 15.79 -10.66 -21.78
CA LEU A 598 14.81 -11.73 -21.85
C LEU A 598 15.49 -13.06 -22.18
N ALA A 599 15.08 -14.13 -21.50
CA ALA A 599 15.71 -15.44 -21.64
C ALA A 599 15.67 -16.01 -23.08
N ASN A 600 14.71 -15.57 -23.89
CA ASN A 600 14.50 -15.97 -25.29
C ASN A 600 15.05 -14.95 -26.32
N SER A 601 15.71 -13.88 -25.90
CA SER A 601 16.19 -12.83 -26.82
C SER A 601 17.25 -13.35 -27.80
N ALA A 602 17.30 -12.77 -29.01
CA ALA A 602 18.29 -13.11 -30.02
C ALA A 602 19.73 -12.77 -29.56
N THR A 603 20.73 -13.46 -30.09
CA THR A 603 22.15 -13.18 -29.78
C THR A 603 22.86 -12.45 -30.92
N SER A 604 23.82 -11.59 -30.57
CA SER A 604 24.66 -10.87 -31.54
C SER A 604 26.10 -10.79 -31.07
N SER A 605 27.07 -11.03 -31.95
CA SER A 605 28.50 -10.86 -31.63
C SER A 605 29.06 -9.47 -31.93
N VAL A 606 28.18 -8.52 -32.27
CA VAL A 606 28.51 -7.11 -32.57
C VAL A 606 28.31 -6.29 -31.31
N GLN A 607 29.38 -5.67 -30.81
CA GLN A 607 29.31 -4.77 -29.64
C GLN A 607 28.56 -3.48 -29.99
N LEU A 608 27.90 -2.91 -28.99
CA LEU A 608 27.19 -1.64 -29.10
C LEU A 608 28.19 -0.48 -28.94
N THR A 609 27.96 0.62 -29.64
CA THR A 609 28.80 1.83 -29.60
C THR A 609 28.26 2.90 -28.64
N GLU A 610 27.17 2.60 -27.94
CA GLU A 610 26.49 3.49 -26.98
C GLU A 610 25.85 2.65 -25.87
N VAL A 611 25.86 3.14 -24.63
CA VAL A 611 25.32 2.42 -23.46
C VAL A 611 23.78 2.37 -23.45
N ASN A 612 23.12 3.37 -24.03
CA ASN A 612 21.65 3.50 -24.06
C ASN A 612 21.06 3.06 -25.41
N SER A 613 21.67 2.06 -26.06
CA SER A 613 21.24 1.55 -27.36
C SER A 613 19.93 0.73 -27.25
N THR A 614 19.06 0.81 -28.26
CA THR A 614 17.75 0.13 -28.29
C THR A 614 17.80 -1.27 -28.92
N SER A 615 18.92 -2.01 -28.76
CA SER A 615 19.15 -3.29 -29.45
C SER A 615 18.60 -4.47 -28.64
N SER A 616 17.47 -5.06 -29.00
CA SER A 616 16.91 -6.22 -28.26
C SER A 616 17.75 -7.52 -28.32
N SER A 617 18.97 -7.49 -28.85
CA SER A 617 19.90 -8.63 -28.86
C SER A 617 20.81 -8.68 -27.62
N PHE A 618 20.97 -9.88 -27.04
CA PHE A 618 21.99 -10.19 -26.04
C PHE A 618 23.38 -10.31 -26.70
N ILE A 619 24.36 -9.55 -26.23
CA ILE A 619 25.65 -9.45 -26.93
C ILE A 619 26.63 -10.54 -26.47
N THR A 620 27.06 -11.41 -27.40
CA THR A 620 27.97 -12.53 -27.12
C THR A 620 29.45 -12.11 -27.20
N ARG A 621 29.84 -11.22 -26.28
CA ARG A 621 31.20 -10.67 -26.11
C ARG A 621 31.50 -10.42 -24.63
N VAL A 622 32.79 -10.46 -24.26
CA VAL A 622 33.27 -10.24 -22.88
C VAL A 622 32.74 -8.92 -22.30
N ASP A 623 32.76 -7.86 -23.11
CA ASP A 623 31.96 -6.66 -22.88
C ASP A 623 30.97 -6.49 -24.03
N TRP A 624 29.74 -6.09 -23.71
CA TRP A 624 28.67 -5.87 -24.67
C TRP A 624 28.79 -4.52 -25.37
N VAL A 625 29.49 -3.56 -24.76
CA VAL A 625 29.82 -2.25 -25.34
C VAL A 625 31.26 -2.24 -25.86
N ASP A 626 31.55 -1.47 -26.91
CA ASP A 626 32.91 -1.27 -27.41
C ASP A 626 33.76 -0.46 -26.42
N SER A 627 35.05 -0.77 -26.29
CA SER A 627 35.93 -0.13 -25.30
C SER A 627 36.18 1.34 -25.57
N ALA A 628 36.02 1.82 -26.82
CA ALA A 628 36.03 3.26 -27.10
C ALA A 628 34.84 4.02 -26.47
N THR A 629 33.81 3.31 -25.98
CA THR A 629 32.56 3.89 -25.44
C THR A 629 32.63 4.08 -23.93
N ASP A 630 32.95 3.03 -23.16
CA ASP A 630 32.93 3.05 -21.68
C ASP A 630 33.88 2.00 -21.06
N ASP A 631 35.17 2.03 -21.42
CA ASP A 631 36.21 1.16 -20.83
C ASP A 631 36.29 1.27 -19.30
N THR A 632 35.95 2.44 -18.75
CA THR A 632 35.98 2.71 -17.30
C THR A 632 34.75 2.24 -16.53
N GLY A 633 33.63 1.97 -17.21
CA GLY A 633 32.37 1.59 -16.58
C GLY A 633 31.63 2.75 -15.91
N LEU A 634 32.15 3.98 -15.95
CA LEU A 634 31.58 5.13 -15.24
C LEU A 634 30.19 5.51 -15.77
N VAL A 635 29.97 5.38 -17.09
CA VAL A 635 28.65 5.65 -17.68
C VAL A 635 27.63 4.63 -17.17
N ARG A 636 28.04 3.36 -17.14
CA ARG A 636 27.23 2.23 -16.64
C ARG A 636 26.94 2.31 -15.13
N ILE A 637 27.92 2.68 -14.30
CA ILE A 637 27.75 2.94 -12.86
C ILE A 637 26.71 4.04 -12.64
N LEU A 638 26.87 5.19 -13.33
CA LEU A 638 25.95 6.31 -13.20
C LEU A 638 24.54 5.92 -13.65
N ASN A 639 24.41 5.17 -14.75
CA ASN A 639 23.11 4.73 -15.25
C ASN A 639 22.38 3.82 -14.24
N TRP A 640 23.06 2.82 -13.70
CA TRP A 640 22.50 1.89 -12.70
C TRP A 640 22.38 2.46 -11.27
N SER A 641 22.94 3.65 -11.02
CA SER A 641 22.78 4.39 -9.77
C SER A 641 21.57 5.33 -9.76
N LYS A 642 20.95 5.63 -10.90
CA LYS A 642 19.77 6.50 -10.97
C LYS A 642 18.56 5.85 -10.29
N THR A 643 17.66 6.71 -9.81
CA THR A 643 16.43 6.37 -9.08
C THR A 643 15.19 7.03 -9.69
N ASP A 644 15.32 7.62 -10.88
CA ASP A 644 14.29 8.38 -11.60
C ASP A 644 13.43 7.51 -12.53
N GLY A 645 13.54 6.17 -12.43
CA GLY A 645 12.90 5.22 -13.33
C GLY A 645 13.56 5.08 -14.70
N THR A 646 14.54 5.93 -15.06
CA THR A 646 15.31 5.81 -16.34
C THR A 646 16.49 4.83 -16.25
N SER A 647 16.53 4.06 -15.17
CA SER A 647 17.51 3.01 -14.88
C SER A 647 16.97 1.63 -15.27
N VAL A 648 17.70 0.58 -14.90
CA VAL A 648 17.17 -0.79 -14.88
C VAL A 648 16.18 -1.01 -13.73
N CYS A 649 16.22 -0.19 -12.68
CA CYS A 649 15.32 -0.30 -11.52
C CYS A 649 14.15 0.71 -11.59
N PRO A 650 12.99 0.41 -10.95
CA PRO A 650 11.87 1.35 -10.85
C PRO A 650 12.20 2.64 -10.10
N VAL A 651 11.32 3.64 -10.21
CA VAL A 651 11.41 4.93 -9.51
C VAL A 651 11.60 4.70 -8.00
N GLY A 652 12.55 5.43 -7.40
CA GLY A 652 12.94 5.29 -5.99
C GLY A 652 13.88 4.13 -5.68
N TYR A 653 14.17 3.24 -6.65
CA TYR A 653 15.06 2.08 -6.48
C TYR A 653 16.29 2.15 -7.39
N ARG A 654 17.36 1.45 -7.00
CA ARG A 654 18.60 1.32 -7.78
C ARG A 654 19.27 -0.04 -7.59
N VAL A 655 20.29 -0.33 -8.39
CA VAL A 655 21.13 -1.52 -8.20
C VAL A 655 21.94 -1.38 -6.89
N PRO A 656 22.07 -2.44 -6.09
CA PRO A 656 22.78 -2.40 -4.82
C PRO A 656 24.31 -2.34 -5.01
N THR A 657 24.96 -1.76 -4.01
CA THR A 657 26.42 -1.80 -3.86
C THR A 657 26.88 -3.09 -3.20
N ARG A 658 28.18 -3.38 -3.36
CA ARG A 658 28.89 -4.46 -2.68
C ARG A 658 28.78 -4.36 -1.16
N ALA A 659 28.82 -3.15 -0.60
CA ALA A 659 28.70 -2.94 0.83
C ALA A 659 27.30 -3.32 1.34
N GLU A 660 26.25 -2.88 0.62
CA GLU A 660 24.85 -3.18 0.94
C GLU A 660 24.59 -4.69 0.90
N ILE A 661 24.84 -5.36 -0.24
CA ILE A 661 24.55 -6.80 -0.36
C ILE A 661 25.37 -7.66 0.63
N THR A 662 26.58 -7.24 1.00
CA THR A 662 27.44 -7.99 1.94
C THR A 662 26.80 -8.05 3.33
N ILE A 663 26.18 -6.95 3.78
CA ILE A 663 25.50 -6.90 5.09
C ILE A 663 24.26 -7.79 5.07
N GLU A 664 23.52 -7.84 3.96
CA GLU A 664 22.32 -8.66 3.83
C GLU A 664 22.61 -10.16 3.63
N THR A 665 23.81 -10.53 3.15
CA THR A 665 24.14 -11.91 2.75
C THR A 665 25.30 -12.53 3.53
N THR A 666 26.55 -12.39 3.09
CA THR A 666 27.70 -13.12 3.65
C THR A 666 28.00 -12.75 5.10
N ALA A 667 27.66 -11.53 5.55
CA ALA A 667 27.75 -11.14 6.96
C ALA A 667 26.78 -11.92 7.87
N GLN A 668 25.70 -12.47 7.30
CA GLN A 668 24.66 -13.24 8.01
C GLN A 668 24.89 -14.75 7.93
N GLY A 669 26.04 -15.18 7.41
CA GLY A 669 26.39 -16.61 7.31
C GLY A 669 25.77 -17.34 6.12
N ILE A 670 25.23 -16.62 5.12
CA ILE A 670 24.85 -17.22 3.83
C ILE A 670 26.08 -17.89 3.21
N ALA A 671 26.03 -19.20 3.05
CA ALA A 671 27.18 -20.05 2.77
C ALA A 671 27.12 -20.75 1.41
N ASP A 672 25.91 -20.95 0.86
CA ASP A 672 25.64 -21.69 -0.37
C ASP A 672 24.32 -21.23 -1.02
N ASN A 673 23.97 -21.85 -2.15
CA ASN A 673 22.76 -21.50 -2.89
C ASN A 673 21.43 -21.89 -2.21
N GLN A 674 21.47 -22.81 -1.22
CA GLN A 674 20.28 -23.20 -0.46
C GLN A 674 20.02 -22.23 0.70
N SER A 675 21.05 -21.90 1.47
CA SER A 675 20.99 -20.87 2.52
C SER A 675 20.65 -19.49 1.95
N ALA A 676 21.12 -19.16 0.74
CA ALA A 676 20.71 -17.94 0.03
C ALA A 676 19.20 -17.83 -0.24
N TYR A 677 18.47 -18.96 -0.25
CA TYR A 677 17.02 -19.02 -0.34
C TYR A 677 16.37 -19.22 1.04
N TYR A 678 16.63 -20.35 1.72
CA TYR A 678 15.96 -20.74 2.96
C TYR A 678 16.36 -19.93 4.20
N SER A 679 17.45 -19.18 4.16
CA SER A 679 18.01 -18.47 5.31
C SER A 679 18.23 -16.98 5.06
N ASN A 680 17.78 -16.45 3.92
CA ASN A 680 17.89 -15.04 3.57
C ASN A 680 16.50 -14.43 3.31
N PHE A 681 16.24 -13.24 3.85
CA PHE A 681 14.95 -12.56 3.66
C PHE A 681 14.66 -12.16 2.20
N LEU A 682 15.68 -12.11 1.32
CA LEU A 682 15.52 -11.83 -0.10
C LEU A 682 15.11 -13.06 -0.95
N LEU A 683 15.07 -14.26 -0.34
CA LEU A 683 14.67 -15.52 -0.97
C LEU A 683 15.35 -15.75 -2.33
N LEU A 684 16.69 -15.69 -2.37
CA LEU A 684 17.43 -15.58 -3.63
C LEU A 684 17.38 -16.89 -4.44
N PRO A 685 16.84 -16.90 -5.67
CA PRO A 685 16.74 -18.11 -6.48
C PRO A 685 18.10 -18.52 -7.04
N SER A 686 18.28 -19.82 -7.25
CA SER A 686 19.37 -20.41 -8.01
C SER A 686 19.15 -20.29 -9.52
N SER A 687 18.95 -19.07 -9.99
CA SER A 687 18.64 -18.69 -11.36
C SER A 687 19.79 -18.87 -12.37
N GLY A 688 21.02 -19.13 -11.92
CA GLY A 688 22.18 -19.28 -12.79
C GLY A 688 22.54 -17.99 -13.53
N SER A 689 22.99 -18.13 -14.78
CA SER A 689 23.41 -17.00 -15.61
C SER A 689 23.29 -17.30 -17.10
N ARG A 690 23.37 -16.25 -17.93
CA ARG A 690 23.41 -16.35 -19.39
C ARG A 690 24.81 -16.02 -19.92
N SER A 691 25.42 -16.95 -20.65
CA SER A 691 26.82 -16.87 -21.08
C SER A 691 27.07 -15.81 -22.15
N TYR A 692 28.10 -15.01 -21.96
CA TYR A 692 28.57 -14.10 -22.99
C TYR A 692 29.27 -14.80 -24.17
N SER A 693 29.57 -16.11 -24.13
CA SER A 693 30.23 -16.77 -25.28
C SER A 693 29.30 -16.98 -26.48
N ASP A 694 28.06 -17.32 -26.20
CA ASP A 694 27.10 -17.92 -27.13
C ASP A 694 25.63 -17.73 -26.70
N GLY A 695 25.37 -17.20 -25.50
CA GLY A 695 24.03 -16.94 -24.97
C GLY A 695 23.36 -18.14 -24.31
N SER A 696 24.10 -19.23 -24.06
CA SER A 696 23.63 -20.40 -23.31
C SER A 696 23.30 -20.06 -21.85
N PHE A 697 22.56 -20.93 -21.16
CA PHE A 697 22.33 -20.81 -19.72
C PHE A 697 23.28 -21.73 -18.94
N ASP A 698 24.00 -21.14 -17.99
CA ASP A 698 24.95 -21.83 -17.13
C ASP A 698 24.45 -21.83 -15.67
N SER A 699 24.71 -22.93 -14.95
CA SER A 699 24.44 -23.05 -13.50
C SER A 699 22.99 -22.83 -13.04
N LEU A 700 22.00 -22.97 -13.94
CA LEU A 700 20.58 -23.04 -13.57
C LEU A 700 20.38 -24.09 -12.45
N THR A 701 19.56 -23.77 -11.45
CA THR A 701 19.34 -24.57 -10.21
C THR A 701 20.53 -24.73 -9.27
N TYR A 702 21.73 -24.25 -9.62
CA TYR A 702 22.98 -24.44 -8.86
C TYR A 702 23.61 -23.15 -8.31
N ALA A 703 23.23 -21.98 -8.83
CA ALA A 703 23.85 -20.70 -8.47
C ALA A 703 22.81 -19.57 -8.33
N ALA A 704 22.78 -18.90 -7.19
CA ALA A 704 22.04 -17.65 -6.98
C ALA A 704 22.98 -16.47 -7.25
N GLN A 705 22.67 -15.64 -8.24
CA GLN A 705 23.61 -14.65 -8.79
C GLN A 705 22.93 -13.30 -9.03
N LEU A 706 23.49 -12.24 -8.43
CA LEU A 706 22.97 -10.87 -8.53
C LEU A 706 24.05 -9.91 -8.98
N TRP A 707 23.69 -9.00 -9.89
CA TRP A 707 24.54 -7.87 -10.26
C TRP A 707 24.64 -6.82 -9.16
N LEU A 708 25.80 -6.17 -9.08
CA LEU A 708 26.10 -5.06 -8.18
C LEU A 708 26.59 -3.87 -9.00
N VAL A 709 26.40 -2.64 -8.48
CA VAL A 709 26.77 -1.41 -9.20
C VAL A 709 28.29 -1.13 -9.17
N ASP A 710 29.03 -1.69 -8.20
CA ASP A 710 30.47 -1.48 -8.07
C ASP A 710 31.31 -2.27 -9.10
N VAL A 711 32.45 -1.68 -9.48
CA VAL A 711 33.49 -2.31 -10.31
C VAL A 711 34.77 -2.58 -9.53
N ASP A 712 35.52 -3.59 -9.96
CA ASP A 712 36.86 -3.91 -9.45
C ASP A 712 37.92 -3.02 -10.11
N THR A 713 38.48 -2.09 -9.34
CA THR A 713 39.51 -1.16 -9.81
C THR A 713 40.91 -1.78 -9.93
N ALA A 714 41.06 -3.09 -9.69
CA ALA A 714 42.34 -3.80 -9.88
C ALA A 714 42.67 -4.09 -11.35
N TYR A 715 41.67 -3.98 -12.25
CA TYR A 715 41.81 -4.21 -13.68
C TYR A 715 41.85 -2.89 -14.46
N SER A 716 42.40 -2.92 -15.68
CA SER A 716 42.51 -1.74 -16.54
C SER A 716 41.19 -1.32 -17.19
N SER A 717 40.20 -2.22 -17.22
CA SER A 717 38.86 -2.01 -17.75
C SER A 717 37.81 -2.40 -16.71
N ALA A 718 36.58 -1.90 -16.89
CA ALA A 718 35.45 -2.14 -16.00
C ALA A 718 35.18 -3.64 -15.82
N THR A 719 35.35 -4.12 -14.59
CA THR A 719 35.07 -5.51 -14.23
C THR A 719 34.08 -5.52 -13.06
N PRO A 720 32.77 -5.59 -13.35
CA PRO A 720 31.74 -5.48 -12.32
C PRO A 720 31.74 -6.63 -11.32
N TYR A 721 31.28 -6.34 -10.11
CA TYR A 721 31.05 -7.36 -9.10
C TYR A 721 29.67 -8.00 -9.22
N THR A 722 29.61 -9.30 -8.93
CA THR A 722 28.37 -10.04 -8.66
C THR A 722 28.43 -10.61 -7.25
N PHE A 723 27.28 -10.65 -6.56
CA PHE A 723 27.09 -11.62 -5.48
C PHE A 723 26.76 -12.98 -6.11
N SER A 724 27.44 -14.04 -5.68
CA SER A 724 27.22 -15.40 -6.17
C SER A 724 27.25 -16.38 -5.01
N ALA A 725 26.15 -17.10 -4.82
CA ALA A 725 26.07 -18.25 -3.92
C ALA A 725 25.88 -19.53 -4.74
N ILE A 726 26.83 -20.47 -4.60
CA ILE A 726 26.82 -21.78 -5.27
C ILE A 726 26.85 -22.90 -4.22
N VAL A 727 26.60 -24.14 -4.63
CA VAL A 727 26.60 -25.33 -3.75
C VAL A 727 27.86 -25.46 -2.86
N SER A 728 29.00 -24.92 -3.29
CA SER A 728 30.29 -25.02 -2.58
C SER A 728 30.77 -23.72 -1.92
N GLY A 729 29.95 -22.67 -1.86
CA GLY A 729 30.36 -21.38 -1.28
C GLY A 729 29.56 -20.17 -1.77
N ALA A 730 29.49 -19.13 -0.95
CA ALA A 730 28.95 -17.82 -1.31
C ALA A 730 30.01 -16.71 -1.18
N GLY A 731 29.93 -15.70 -2.04
CA GLY A 731 30.88 -14.59 -2.05
C GLY A 731 30.60 -13.53 -3.09
N ILE A 732 31.46 -12.50 -3.10
CA ILE A 732 31.48 -11.46 -4.12
C ILE A 732 32.61 -11.76 -5.11
N TYR A 733 32.33 -11.71 -6.41
CA TYR A 733 33.31 -12.02 -7.45
C TYR A 733 33.23 -11.04 -8.62
N SER A 734 34.37 -10.70 -9.19
CA SER A 734 34.45 -9.92 -10.44
C SER A 734 34.02 -10.80 -11.62
N ARG A 735 33.30 -10.21 -12.59
CA ARG A 735 32.75 -10.91 -13.77
C ARG A 735 32.91 -10.09 -15.04
N ALA A 736 32.74 -10.75 -16.19
CA ALA A 736 32.67 -10.10 -17.49
C ALA A 736 31.35 -9.31 -17.60
N PRO A 737 31.36 -8.01 -17.96
CA PRO A 737 30.14 -7.21 -18.03
C PRO A 737 29.14 -7.68 -19.09
N GLY A 738 29.58 -8.44 -20.12
CA GLY A 738 28.70 -9.08 -21.09
C GLY A 738 27.93 -10.31 -20.59
N GLN A 739 28.23 -10.84 -19.39
CA GLN A 739 27.45 -11.95 -18.81
C GLN A 739 26.04 -11.47 -18.44
N GLY A 740 25.04 -12.35 -18.53
CA GLY A 740 23.70 -12.10 -18.04
C GLY A 740 23.53 -12.63 -16.62
N PHE A 741 23.29 -11.76 -15.64
CA PHE A 741 22.84 -12.11 -14.29
C PHE A 741 21.58 -11.32 -13.93
N ASN A 742 20.90 -11.74 -12.88
CA ASN A 742 19.69 -11.08 -12.43
C ASN A 742 19.99 -9.80 -11.64
N VAL A 743 18.99 -8.94 -11.55
CA VAL A 743 19.04 -7.69 -10.79
C VAL A 743 17.98 -7.73 -9.69
N ARG A 744 18.36 -7.29 -8.50
CA ARG A 744 17.48 -7.12 -7.34
C ARG A 744 17.72 -5.73 -6.78
N CYS A 745 16.71 -4.86 -6.86
CA CYS A 745 16.90 -3.45 -6.51
C CYS A 745 16.70 -3.16 -5.02
N ILE A 746 17.36 -2.10 -4.55
CA ILE A 746 17.25 -1.56 -3.18
C ILE A 746 16.69 -0.14 -3.26
N LYS A 747 15.83 0.22 -2.30
CA LYS A 747 15.26 1.58 -2.21
C LYS A 747 16.37 2.57 -1.86
N SER A 748 16.40 3.68 -2.56
CA SER A 748 17.25 4.82 -2.21
C SER A 748 16.50 5.73 -1.25
N TYR A 749 17.26 6.37 -0.37
CA TYR A 749 16.82 7.39 0.59
C TYR A 749 17.59 8.68 0.31
#